data_AF-A0A1L4BWR5-F1
#
_entry.id   AF-A0A1L4BWR5-F1
#
_cell.length_a   1.000
_cell.length_b   1.000
_cell.length_c   1.000
_cell.angle_alpha   90.00
_cell.angle_beta   90.00
_cell.angle_gamma   90.00
#
_symmetry.space_group_name_H-M   'P 1'
#
loop_
_entity.id
_entity.type
_entity.pdbx_description
1 polymer ?
#
loop_
_entity_poly.entity_id
_entity_poly.type
_entity_poly.pdbx_seq_one_letter_code
_entity_poly.pdbx_strand_id
1 'polypeptide(L)'
;MKKTIIGLSSLYIAASSITFPVMAEENSDESNYSKEELVYSTIDLSGDLKEMYVTNLFEMDDANEIEDFGNYNELRLLNTKDSDLNYANKEAHILTNENRVFTQGEVADKQLPWTFDFSYTLDGKTVDPHQVAGKSGQVTVQVSISPTDESNEKLMDFYDHYALQISTSLDLDTHYNLKSENGIISTAGNKQQVQWTVLPGQDDPLSFTVETTELEELDWSINGAPLSLALGDDLFDISSFTDPLQELEDGITTLDGGAQALNNGSTDLTSGIQQLLDGSNRLSDGTSELSSKSQLLVEGTSKAYKQSGNLASGLGTLDAGSNQLAQSTNQLEAGSQELNKKSIQFFDGLDDLNNGISDLSSGLGEIEQGLNTLDGKSASLTENSALILKALQTMQAKVDNIEVAFNDVSELSEAADGIGSGLSALDNGIAGMDQTIDQYDSTLKETGLAPTDLAAQNKNYQESIQTLQNQIKTLQPLVEEGLIEQALVDELTTTLNQTKQLLNVNVQYISGSDSLINGIHNQVEEDGALKSGSTQLINNYQAFHTAINELVTGIAGLSDELAPLQEGVDQLTENYSSLDQGVQDYTEGVHQLANGINKVTAASKQLDSGSTSLINGGEALENGINQLSDGATQLNQGADNLTQGIDDAHTGSLAFIEGISQLYNGTVALQSGAQDLFIGVDDLSEGISEAEAGSTDLSNGANELAEGTSELQNETAGLPDKTKDKIDDAIEEFSNSDYEVQSYMDDRNDHVDNVQFVIQYRAQEEDTEDQTTDNSSEEHVSLWQKLLNLFT
;
A
#
# COMPACT_ATOMS: atom_id res chain seq x y z
N MET A 1 29.61 -86.46 65.34
CA MET A 1 29.77 -87.62 66.25
C MET A 1 28.57 -87.59 67.18
N LYS A 2 27.61 -88.52 67.11
CA LYS A 2 27.71 -89.92 67.55
C LYS A 2 26.87 -90.77 66.58
N LYS A 3 27.47 -91.66 65.80
CA LYS A 3 27.78 -93.08 66.13
C LYS A 3 26.55 -93.83 66.65
N THR A 4 26.15 -95.00 66.19
CA THR A 4 26.42 -95.90 65.05
C THR A 4 25.38 -97.00 65.28
N ILE A 5 24.64 -97.44 64.27
CA ILE A 5 23.74 -98.61 64.36
C ILE A 5 24.47 -99.82 63.77
N ILE A 6 24.59 -100.90 64.55
CA ILE A 6 24.93 -102.28 64.13
C ILE A 6 24.11 -103.26 65.00
N GLY A 7 23.56 -104.31 64.38
CA GLY A 7 23.19 -105.58 65.02
C GLY A 7 21.69 -105.73 65.29
N LEU A 8 20.85 -106.29 64.41
CA LEU A 8 20.75 -107.70 63.99
C LEU A 8 20.61 -108.69 65.16
N SER A 9 19.34 -109.05 65.44
CA SER A 9 18.79 -110.40 65.57
C SER A 9 19.42 -111.42 66.53
N SER A 10 18.61 -111.92 67.47
CA SER A 10 18.59 -113.34 67.84
C SER A 10 17.35 -113.71 68.67
N LEU A 11 16.49 -114.54 68.07
CA LEU A 11 15.75 -115.69 68.62
C LEU A 11 15.59 -115.81 70.16
N TYR A 12 14.35 -116.01 70.63
CA TYR A 12 13.92 -117.30 71.22
C TYR A 12 12.40 -117.31 71.50
N ILE A 13 11.78 -118.46 71.20
CA ILE A 13 10.41 -118.87 71.49
C ILE A 13 10.25 -119.13 73.00
N ALA A 14 9.17 -118.66 73.64
CA ALA A 14 8.43 -119.39 74.68
C ALA A 14 7.17 -118.64 75.17
N ALA A 15 6.04 -119.37 75.16
CA ALA A 15 4.98 -119.39 76.16
C ALA A 15 4.10 -118.14 76.42
N SER A 16 2.87 -118.24 75.92
CA SER A 16 1.58 -118.00 76.60
C SER A 16 1.47 -116.88 77.65
N SER A 17 0.62 -115.91 77.36
CA SER A 17 -0.54 -115.56 78.20
C SER A 17 -1.36 -114.49 77.48
N ILE A 18 -2.61 -114.81 77.13
CA ILE A 18 -3.64 -113.84 76.77
C ILE A 18 -3.78 -112.93 78.00
N THR A 19 -3.48 -111.64 77.85
CA THR A 19 -3.79 -110.61 78.85
C THR A 19 -5.04 -109.89 78.37
N PHE A 20 -6.16 -110.12 79.04
CA PHE A 20 -7.38 -109.35 78.87
C PHE A 20 -7.15 -107.91 79.33
N PRO A 21 -7.57 -106.89 78.56
CA PRO A 21 -7.67 -105.54 79.08
C PRO A 21 -8.78 -105.47 80.13
N VAL A 22 -8.45 -104.86 81.27
CA VAL A 22 -9.36 -104.53 82.37
C VAL A 22 -10.31 -103.43 81.90
N MET A 23 -11.62 -103.71 81.93
CA MET A 23 -12.65 -102.70 81.76
C MET A 23 -12.62 -101.68 82.91
N ALA A 24 -12.84 -100.41 82.55
CA ALA A 24 -13.10 -99.33 83.49
C ALA A 24 -14.58 -98.96 83.41
N GLU A 25 -15.25 -99.04 84.56
CA GLU A 25 -16.58 -98.49 84.92
C GLU A 25 -16.92 -97.15 84.21
N GLU A 26 -18.16 -96.83 83.86
CA GLU A 26 -19.33 -96.79 84.75
C GLU A 26 -20.66 -96.52 83.98
N ASN A 27 -21.75 -97.04 84.57
CA ASN A 27 -23.17 -96.61 84.48
C ASN A 27 -24.13 -97.26 83.48
N SER A 28 -24.63 -98.42 83.93
CA SER A 28 -26.04 -98.67 84.29
C SER A 28 -27.08 -98.72 83.16
N ASP A 29 -27.17 -99.88 82.52
CA ASP A 29 -28.34 -100.76 82.60
C ASP A 29 -27.87 -102.16 82.14
N GLU A 30 -27.47 -102.97 83.14
CA GLU A 30 -26.79 -104.26 82.97
C GLU A 30 -27.58 -105.25 82.11
N SER A 31 -27.00 -105.69 81.00
CA SER A 31 -26.83 -107.13 80.81
C SER A 31 -25.45 -107.50 81.37
N ASN A 32 -25.41 -108.36 82.39
CA ASN A 32 -24.27 -108.46 83.32
C ASN A 32 -23.19 -109.46 82.86
N TYR A 33 -22.98 -109.55 81.54
CA TYR A 33 -22.09 -110.53 80.94
C TYR A 33 -21.37 -109.98 79.70
N SER A 34 -20.13 -110.40 79.50
CA SER A 34 -19.43 -110.27 78.22
C SER A 34 -19.71 -111.48 77.34
N LYS A 35 -19.73 -111.25 76.02
CA LYS A 35 -19.89 -112.31 75.03
C LYS A 35 -18.67 -112.38 74.12
N GLU A 36 -18.08 -113.57 74.02
CA GLU A 36 -17.16 -113.92 72.95
C GLU A 36 -17.84 -114.90 72.00
N GLU A 37 -17.81 -114.59 70.70
CA GLU A 37 -18.36 -115.46 69.68
C GLU A 37 -17.24 -116.15 68.92
N LEU A 38 -17.13 -117.46 69.08
CA LEU A 38 -16.24 -118.27 68.25
C LEU A 38 -17.05 -118.96 67.17
N VAL A 39 -16.90 -118.47 65.95
CA VAL A 39 -17.53 -119.03 64.76
C VAL A 39 -16.67 -120.18 64.26
N TYR A 40 -17.06 -121.40 64.60
CA TYR A 40 -16.40 -122.60 64.13
C TYR A 40 -17.01 -123.08 62.82
N SER A 41 -16.16 -123.28 61.83
CA SER A 41 -16.58 -123.76 60.51
C SER A 41 -15.71 -124.92 60.06
N THR A 42 -16.31 -125.89 59.39
CA THR A 42 -15.60 -126.96 58.71
C THR A 42 -15.83 -126.84 57.22
N ILE A 43 -14.73 -126.80 56.45
CA ILE A 43 -14.73 -126.76 54.99
C ILE A 43 -14.19 -128.08 54.44
N ASP A 44 -14.56 -128.42 53.19
CA ASP A 44 -13.95 -129.55 52.48
C ASP A 44 -12.71 -129.16 51.67
N LEU A 45 -12.15 -130.12 50.91
CA LEU A 45 -10.93 -129.92 50.09
C LEU A 45 -11.09 -128.89 48.96
N SER A 46 -12.32 -128.52 48.60
CA SER A 46 -12.61 -127.49 47.59
C SER A 46 -12.84 -126.12 48.22
N GLY A 47 -12.95 -126.03 49.54
CA GLY A 47 -13.30 -124.81 50.27
C GLY A 47 -14.78 -124.66 50.60
N ASP A 48 -15.61 -125.64 50.24
CA ASP A 48 -17.06 -125.57 50.47
C ASP A 48 -17.38 -125.78 51.96
N LEU A 49 -18.17 -124.86 52.51
CA LEU A 49 -18.64 -124.93 53.89
C LEU A 49 -19.57 -126.14 54.12
N LYS A 50 -19.22 -127.01 55.05
CA LYS A 50 -20.00 -128.21 55.41
C LYS A 50 -20.76 -128.06 56.71
N GLU A 51 -20.04 -127.68 57.75
CA GLU A 51 -20.59 -127.51 59.08
C GLU A 51 -20.21 -126.13 59.59
N MET A 52 -21.14 -125.47 60.26
CA MET A 52 -20.89 -124.21 60.93
C MET A 52 -21.70 -124.18 62.20
N TYR A 53 -21.01 -123.91 63.30
CA TYR A 53 -21.62 -123.67 64.59
C TYR A 53 -20.92 -122.50 65.26
N VAL A 54 -21.71 -121.66 65.91
CA VAL A 54 -21.14 -120.63 66.78
C VAL A 54 -21.12 -121.17 68.18
N THR A 55 -19.96 -121.02 68.81
CA THR A 55 -19.80 -121.25 70.24
C THR A 55 -19.74 -119.89 70.90
N ASN A 56 -20.78 -119.55 71.65
CA ASN A 56 -20.74 -118.34 72.45
C ASN A 56 -20.22 -118.69 73.85
N LEU A 57 -19.20 -117.96 74.27
CA LEU A 57 -18.76 -117.89 75.66
C LEU A 57 -19.42 -116.65 76.26
N PHE A 58 -20.27 -116.89 77.25
CA PHE A 58 -20.77 -115.84 78.11
C PHE A 58 -20.01 -115.91 79.43
N GLU A 59 -19.34 -114.82 79.81
CA GLU A 59 -18.69 -114.69 81.09
C GLU A 59 -19.36 -113.57 81.89
N MET A 60 -19.74 -113.87 83.13
CA MET A 60 -20.59 -113.01 83.94
C MET A 60 -20.14 -112.97 85.39
N ASP A 61 -20.38 -111.83 86.04
CA ASP A 61 -20.07 -111.65 87.46
C ASP A 61 -21.25 -112.02 88.37
N ASP A 62 -22.52 -111.71 88.00
CA ASP A 62 -23.70 -111.92 88.86
C ASP A 62 -25.05 -112.13 88.10
N ALA A 63 -25.04 -112.42 86.78
CA ALA A 63 -26.27 -112.57 86.00
C ALA A 63 -27.00 -113.90 86.28
N ASN A 64 -28.33 -113.85 86.40
CA ASN A 64 -29.16 -115.05 86.49
C ASN A 64 -29.78 -115.46 85.14
N GLU A 65 -29.66 -114.60 84.12
CA GLU A 65 -30.26 -114.76 82.80
C GLU A 65 -29.32 -114.18 81.71
N ILE A 66 -29.07 -114.95 80.66
CA ILE A 66 -28.35 -114.51 79.44
C ILE A 66 -29.37 -114.46 78.30
N GLU A 67 -29.29 -113.39 77.50
CA GLU A 67 -30.02 -113.27 76.22
C GLU A 67 -29.04 -113.39 75.05
N ASP A 68 -29.30 -114.34 74.16
CA ASP A 68 -28.52 -114.54 72.94
C ASP A 68 -29.43 -114.51 71.72
N PHE A 69 -29.17 -113.57 70.81
CA PHE A 69 -29.89 -113.45 69.56
C PHE A 69 -29.11 -114.19 68.48
N GLY A 70 -29.76 -115.14 67.82
CA GLY A 70 -29.09 -115.90 66.78
C GLY A 70 -30.02 -116.88 66.09
N ASN A 71 -29.81 -117.04 64.79
CA ASN A 71 -30.55 -118.00 63.98
C ASN A 71 -29.86 -119.38 64.02
N TYR A 72 -30.25 -120.21 64.97
CA TYR A 72 -29.71 -121.55 65.20
C TYR A 72 -30.73 -122.63 64.81
N ASN A 73 -30.27 -123.68 64.14
CA ASN A 73 -31.07 -124.88 63.87
C ASN A 73 -31.28 -125.70 65.15
N GLU A 74 -30.22 -125.82 65.95
CA GLU A 74 -30.22 -126.44 67.27
C GLU A 74 -29.25 -125.65 68.15
N LEU A 75 -29.69 -125.28 69.35
CA LEU A 75 -28.86 -124.60 70.36
C LEU A 75 -28.78 -125.48 71.59
N ARG A 76 -27.56 -125.70 72.09
CA ARG A 76 -27.30 -126.52 73.27
C ARG A 76 -26.30 -125.89 74.21
N LEU A 77 -26.47 -126.19 75.49
CA LEU A 77 -25.48 -125.92 76.52
C LEU A 77 -24.39 -127.00 76.47
N LEU A 78 -23.13 -126.59 76.51
CA LEU A 78 -21.99 -127.51 76.42
C LEU A 78 -21.46 -127.93 77.80
N ASN A 79 -21.46 -127.02 78.76
CA ASN A 79 -20.73 -127.20 80.02
C ASN A 79 -21.63 -127.52 81.22
N THR A 80 -22.95 -127.38 81.10
CA THR A 80 -23.86 -127.52 82.25
C THR A 80 -25.19 -128.18 81.89
N LYS A 81 -25.74 -128.92 82.86
CA LYS A 81 -27.12 -129.44 82.84
C LYS A 81 -28.02 -128.76 83.87
N ASP A 82 -27.43 -127.90 84.71
CA ASP A 82 -28.10 -127.22 85.81
C ASP A 82 -28.67 -125.85 85.38
N SER A 83 -28.53 -125.50 84.10
CA SER A 83 -29.08 -124.28 83.49
C SER A 83 -30.21 -124.63 82.52
N ASP A 84 -31.26 -123.83 82.55
CA ASP A 84 -32.43 -124.00 81.69
C ASP A 84 -32.27 -123.13 80.44
N LEU A 85 -32.09 -123.78 79.29
CA LEU A 85 -32.07 -123.13 77.97
C LEU A 85 -33.47 -123.13 77.36
N ASN A 86 -34.01 -121.95 77.10
CA ASN A 86 -35.22 -121.76 76.30
C ASN A 86 -34.87 -121.03 75.01
N TYR A 87 -34.99 -121.74 73.88
CA TYR A 87 -34.77 -121.18 72.56
C TYR A 87 -36.06 -121.17 71.75
N ALA A 88 -36.56 -119.98 71.43
CA ALA A 88 -37.72 -119.79 70.57
C ALA A 88 -37.61 -118.46 69.82
N ASN A 89 -38.12 -118.39 68.59
CA ASN A 89 -38.13 -117.17 67.78
C ASN A 89 -36.74 -116.51 67.56
N LYS A 90 -35.67 -117.30 67.42
CA LYS A 90 -34.28 -116.82 67.23
C LYS A 90 -33.70 -116.05 68.42
N GLU A 91 -34.26 -116.29 69.60
CA GLU A 91 -33.84 -115.70 70.86
C GLU A 91 -33.67 -116.83 71.87
N ALA A 92 -32.51 -116.86 72.51
CA ALA A 92 -32.18 -117.81 73.55
C ALA A 92 -32.13 -117.10 74.89
N HIS A 93 -32.98 -117.54 75.81
CA HIS A 93 -32.89 -117.14 77.21
C HIS A 93 -32.30 -118.30 78.00
N ILE A 94 -31.19 -118.06 78.67
CA ILE A 94 -30.49 -119.07 79.47
C ILE A 94 -30.52 -118.62 80.93
N LEU A 95 -31.31 -119.33 81.73
CA LEU A 95 -31.33 -119.12 83.18
C LEU A 95 -30.25 -120.00 83.81
N THR A 96 -29.27 -119.36 84.44
CA THR A 96 -28.08 -120.02 84.98
C THR A 96 -27.62 -119.35 86.27
N ASN A 97 -26.92 -120.10 87.13
CA ASN A 97 -26.18 -119.54 88.26
C ASN A 97 -24.66 -119.75 88.09
N GLU A 98 -24.21 -120.04 86.87
CA GLU A 98 -22.80 -120.30 86.56
C GLU A 98 -22.15 -119.05 85.96
N ASN A 99 -20.98 -118.67 86.47
CA ASN A 99 -20.22 -117.51 86.00
C ASN A 99 -19.74 -117.64 84.54
N ARG A 100 -19.79 -118.86 83.98
CA ARG A 100 -19.42 -119.11 82.58
C ARG A 100 -20.38 -120.09 81.96
N VAL A 101 -20.99 -119.68 80.86
CA VAL A 101 -21.86 -120.54 80.07
C VAL A 101 -21.31 -120.64 78.67
N PHE A 102 -21.16 -121.89 78.22
CA PHE A 102 -20.82 -122.20 76.84
C PHE A 102 -22.04 -122.72 76.13
N THR A 103 -22.46 -121.99 75.10
CA THR A 103 -23.47 -122.48 74.17
C THR A 103 -22.81 -122.90 72.88
N GLN A 104 -23.41 -123.87 72.21
CA GLN A 104 -23.10 -124.21 70.84
C GLN A 104 -24.39 -124.24 70.06
N GLY A 105 -24.49 -123.35 69.09
CA GLY A 105 -25.61 -123.28 68.16
C GLY A 105 -25.17 -123.70 66.77
N GLU A 106 -25.83 -124.68 66.17
CA GLU A 106 -25.65 -124.94 64.73
C GLU A 106 -26.30 -123.79 63.95
N VAL A 107 -25.52 -123.10 63.12
CA VAL A 107 -25.98 -121.91 62.39
C VAL A 107 -26.95 -122.33 61.28
N ALA A 108 -28.10 -121.64 61.20
CA ALA A 108 -29.11 -121.92 60.19
C ALA A 108 -28.67 -121.45 58.79
N ASP A 109 -28.15 -120.23 58.70
CA ASP A 109 -27.70 -119.59 57.46
C ASP A 109 -26.16 -119.63 57.41
N LYS A 110 -25.60 -120.76 56.97
CA LYS A 110 -24.16 -121.02 57.01
C LYS A 110 -23.41 -120.19 55.94
N GLN A 111 -22.74 -119.10 56.31
CA GLN A 111 -21.92 -118.28 55.41
C GLN A 111 -20.69 -117.67 56.09
N LEU A 112 -19.49 -117.95 55.61
CA LEU A 112 -18.27 -117.26 56.09
C LEU A 112 -18.15 -115.87 55.45
N PRO A 113 -17.49 -114.88 56.10
CA PRO A 113 -17.19 -113.59 55.46
C PRO A 113 -16.24 -113.73 54.25
N TRP A 114 -15.36 -114.73 54.31
CA TRP A 114 -14.41 -115.07 53.26
C TRP A 114 -14.78 -116.37 52.58
N THR A 115 -14.58 -116.42 51.26
CA THR A 115 -14.54 -117.63 50.46
C THR A 115 -13.08 -118.02 50.22
N PHE A 116 -12.77 -119.30 50.44
CA PHE A 116 -11.42 -119.85 50.31
C PHE A 116 -11.37 -120.86 49.18
N ASP A 117 -10.81 -120.48 48.03
CA ASP A 117 -10.68 -121.38 46.89
C ASP A 117 -9.32 -122.08 46.88
N PHE A 118 -9.33 -123.40 47.12
CA PHE A 118 -8.12 -124.22 47.11
C PHE A 118 -7.91 -124.86 45.74
N SER A 119 -6.76 -124.58 45.13
CA SER A 119 -6.37 -125.18 43.85
C SER A 119 -5.07 -125.96 43.97
N TYR A 120 -5.07 -127.17 43.39
CA TYR A 120 -3.96 -128.12 43.47
C TYR A 120 -3.40 -128.40 42.07
N THR A 121 -2.08 -128.40 41.95
CA THR A 121 -1.40 -128.87 40.75
C THR A 121 -0.39 -129.96 41.13
N LEU A 122 -0.38 -131.07 40.39
CA LEU A 122 0.60 -132.15 40.53
C LEU A 122 1.49 -132.18 39.28
N ASP A 123 2.80 -132.06 39.48
CA ASP A 123 3.82 -131.92 38.43
C ASP A 123 3.45 -130.84 37.38
N GLY A 124 2.87 -129.73 37.85
CA GLY A 124 2.48 -128.59 37.03
C GLY A 124 1.16 -128.73 36.26
N LYS A 125 0.37 -129.78 36.50
CA LYS A 125 -0.98 -129.93 35.93
C LYS A 125 -2.04 -129.80 37.00
N THR A 126 -3.08 -129.00 36.74
CA THR A 126 -4.26 -128.90 37.60
C THR A 126 -4.90 -130.27 37.76
N VAL A 127 -5.11 -130.63 39.01
CA VAL A 127 -5.69 -131.92 39.42
C VAL A 127 -6.85 -131.66 40.37
N ASP A 128 -7.85 -132.53 40.31
CA ASP A 128 -8.95 -132.56 41.25
C ASP A 128 -8.40 -132.84 42.66
N PRO A 129 -8.67 -131.99 43.67
CA PRO A 129 -8.21 -132.15 45.04
C PRO A 129 -8.46 -133.56 45.63
N HIS A 130 -9.59 -134.19 45.28
CA HIS A 130 -9.95 -135.52 45.77
C HIS A 130 -9.16 -136.66 45.10
N GLN A 131 -8.48 -136.39 43.99
CA GLN A 131 -7.70 -137.38 43.24
C GLN A 131 -6.18 -137.27 43.47
N VAL A 132 -5.74 -136.26 44.22
CA VAL A 132 -4.32 -136.03 44.51
C VAL A 132 -3.83 -136.87 45.70
N ALA A 133 -4.74 -137.24 46.61
CA ALA A 133 -4.42 -138.11 47.75
C ALA A 133 -3.82 -139.45 47.29
N GLY A 134 -2.72 -139.86 47.91
CA GLY A 134 -1.99 -141.08 47.57
C GLY A 134 -1.09 -140.99 46.32
N LYS A 135 -0.99 -139.83 45.67
CA LYS A 135 -0.10 -139.63 44.50
C LYS A 135 1.28 -139.13 44.92
N SER A 136 2.30 -139.51 44.14
CA SER A 136 3.68 -139.02 44.28
C SER A 136 3.99 -137.95 43.22
N GLY A 137 4.72 -136.89 43.57
CA GLY A 137 5.16 -135.84 42.65
C GLY A 137 5.37 -134.49 43.34
N GLN A 138 5.58 -133.42 42.57
CA GLN A 138 5.60 -132.05 43.08
C GLN A 138 4.17 -131.49 43.11
N VAL A 139 3.70 -131.10 44.29
CA VAL A 139 2.38 -130.52 44.51
C VAL A 139 2.53 -129.04 44.82
N THR A 140 1.84 -128.19 44.06
CA THR A 140 1.64 -126.78 44.42
C THR A 140 0.19 -126.58 44.82
N VAL A 141 -0.02 -125.97 45.98
CA VAL A 141 -1.33 -125.58 46.49
C VAL A 141 -1.42 -124.07 46.54
N GLN A 142 -2.49 -123.53 46.00
CA GLN A 142 -2.78 -122.10 46.01
C GLN A 142 -4.15 -121.87 46.63
N VAL A 143 -4.24 -120.87 47.51
CA VAL A 143 -5.45 -120.46 48.23
C VAL A 143 -5.77 -119.04 47.82
N SER A 144 -6.88 -118.85 47.12
CA SER A 144 -7.42 -117.51 46.84
C SER A 144 -8.46 -117.17 47.90
N ILE A 145 -8.45 -115.90 48.34
CA ILE A 145 -9.36 -115.38 49.35
C ILE A 145 -10.16 -114.27 48.68
N SER A 146 -11.48 -114.30 48.84
CA SER A 146 -12.37 -113.28 48.31
C SER A 146 -13.58 -113.10 49.23
N PRO A 147 -14.27 -111.95 49.20
CA PRO A 147 -15.47 -111.77 50.00
C PRO A 147 -16.57 -112.71 49.50
N THR A 148 -17.29 -113.34 50.44
CA THR A 148 -18.36 -114.30 50.08
C THR A 148 -19.56 -113.63 49.41
N ASP A 149 -19.89 -112.40 49.82
CA ASP A 149 -20.94 -111.58 49.22
C ASP A 149 -20.61 -110.09 49.39
N GLU A 150 -20.18 -109.43 48.32
CA GLU A 150 -19.84 -108.00 48.33
C GLU A 150 -21.04 -107.08 48.64
N SER A 151 -22.27 -107.56 48.47
CA SER A 151 -23.48 -106.78 48.74
C SER A 151 -23.95 -106.88 50.18
N ASN A 152 -23.36 -107.79 50.96
CA ASN A 152 -23.70 -107.98 52.37
C ASN A 152 -22.77 -107.12 53.23
N GLU A 153 -23.26 -105.92 53.59
CA GLU A 153 -22.52 -104.96 54.42
C GLU A 153 -21.97 -105.58 55.72
N LYS A 154 -22.72 -106.49 56.35
CA LYS A 154 -22.27 -107.17 57.58
C LYS A 154 -21.09 -108.11 57.33
N LEU A 155 -21.11 -108.89 56.24
CA LEU A 155 -19.97 -109.77 55.91
C LEU A 155 -18.76 -108.96 55.41
N MET A 156 -19.01 -107.87 54.69
CA MET A 156 -17.95 -106.98 54.22
C MET A 156 -17.26 -106.26 55.37
N ASP A 157 -18.00 -105.90 56.41
CA ASP A 157 -17.44 -105.30 57.62
C ASP A 157 -16.38 -106.21 58.27
N PHE A 158 -16.64 -107.53 58.36
CA PHE A 158 -15.64 -108.49 58.80
C PHE A 158 -14.48 -108.61 57.77
N TYR A 159 -14.76 -108.63 56.47
CA TYR A 159 -13.71 -108.74 55.42
C TYR A 159 -12.71 -107.56 55.47
N ASP A 160 -13.20 -106.34 55.66
CA ASP A 160 -12.43 -105.09 55.59
C ASP A 160 -11.67 -104.74 56.87
N HIS A 161 -11.95 -105.43 57.98
CA HIS A 161 -11.34 -105.11 59.27
C HIS A 161 -10.65 -106.28 59.97
N TYR A 162 -10.81 -107.51 59.49
CA TYR A 162 -10.21 -108.68 60.10
C TYR A 162 -8.99 -109.18 59.32
N ALA A 163 -7.93 -109.46 60.05
CA ALA A 163 -6.78 -110.16 59.53
C ALA A 163 -7.01 -111.68 59.63
N LEU A 164 -6.60 -112.41 58.60
CA LEU A 164 -6.65 -113.87 58.58
C LEU A 164 -5.29 -114.49 58.84
N GLN A 165 -5.27 -115.55 59.63
CA GLN A 165 -4.13 -116.39 59.86
C GLN A 165 -4.40 -117.80 59.31
N ILE A 166 -3.85 -118.11 58.14
CA ILE A 166 -4.12 -119.34 57.39
C ILE A 166 -2.91 -120.26 57.53
N SER A 167 -3.13 -121.55 57.81
CA SER A 167 -2.03 -122.52 57.94
C SER A 167 -2.41 -123.95 57.58
N THR A 168 -1.43 -124.75 57.18
CA THR A 168 -1.58 -126.20 57.00
C THR A 168 -0.33 -126.95 57.43
N SER A 169 -0.49 -128.22 57.86
CA SER A 169 0.61 -129.07 58.33
C SER A 169 0.81 -130.30 57.45
N LEU A 170 2.07 -130.66 57.22
CA LEU A 170 2.54 -131.75 56.35
C LEU A 170 3.47 -132.69 57.14
N ASP A 171 3.33 -134.00 56.96
CA ASP A 171 4.23 -135.00 57.57
C ASP A 171 5.54 -135.15 56.77
N LEU A 172 6.67 -135.08 57.46
CA LEU A 172 8.01 -135.13 56.87
C LEU A 172 8.44 -136.54 56.42
N ASP A 173 7.77 -137.60 56.87
CA ASP A 173 8.07 -138.96 56.38
C ASP A 173 7.71 -139.10 54.89
N THR A 174 6.67 -138.40 54.44
CA THR A 174 6.13 -138.48 53.08
C THR A 174 6.40 -137.24 52.22
N HIS A 175 6.68 -136.07 52.84
CA HIS A 175 6.84 -134.76 52.17
C HIS A 175 8.22 -134.12 52.35
N TYR A 176 8.73 -133.51 51.29
CA TYR A 176 10.06 -132.89 51.21
C TYR A 176 10.02 -131.56 50.45
N ASN A 177 11.02 -130.70 50.65
CA ASN A 177 11.23 -129.47 49.87
C ASN A 177 10.07 -128.44 49.90
N LEU A 178 9.40 -128.28 51.04
CA LEU A 178 8.36 -127.26 51.23
C LEU A 178 8.89 -125.84 51.01
N LYS A 179 8.21 -125.07 50.16
CA LYS A 179 8.46 -123.64 49.89
C LYS A 179 7.16 -122.87 49.86
N SER A 180 7.18 -121.61 50.31
CA SER A 180 6.02 -120.72 50.34
C SER A 180 6.44 -119.30 50.02
N GLU A 181 5.56 -118.57 49.33
CA GLU A 181 5.69 -117.13 49.07
C GLU A 181 4.92 -116.35 50.13
N ASN A 182 5.59 -115.38 50.77
CA ASN A 182 5.08 -114.57 51.87
C ASN A 182 4.50 -115.35 53.08
N GLY A 183 4.67 -116.68 53.10
CA GLY A 183 4.32 -117.55 54.21
C GLY A 183 5.52 -117.91 55.08
N ILE A 184 5.26 -118.01 56.37
CA ILE A 184 6.20 -118.43 57.40
C ILE A 184 6.17 -119.96 57.48
N ILE A 185 7.29 -120.61 57.18
CA ILE A 185 7.44 -122.06 57.34
C ILE A 185 8.08 -122.35 58.72
N SER A 186 7.47 -123.26 59.48
CA SER A 186 7.94 -123.73 60.79
C SER A 186 7.96 -125.27 60.86
N THR A 187 8.79 -125.85 61.73
CA THR A 187 8.96 -127.32 61.86
C THR A 187 8.83 -127.74 63.32
N ALA A 188 8.00 -128.75 63.60
CA ALA A 188 7.77 -129.27 64.94
C ALA A 188 7.62 -130.80 64.92
N GLY A 189 8.56 -131.51 65.56
CA GLY A 189 8.57 -132.98 65.59
C GLY A 189 8.78 -133.58 64.19
N ASN A 190 7.85 -134.43 63.76
CA ASN A 190 7.82 -135.02 62.41
C ASN A 190 6.96 -134.24 61.40
N LYS A 191 6.46 -133.05 61.76
CA LYS A 191 5.60 -132.24 60.88
C LYS A 191 6.20 -130.88 60.54
N GLN A 192 5.92 -130.38 59.34
CA GLN A 192 6.19 -129.01 58.90
C GLN A 192 4.88 -128.25 58.69
N GLN A 193 4.84 -126.99 59.09
CA GLN A 193 3.67 -126.12 58.94
C GLN A 193 4.04 -124.87 58.14
N VAL A 194 3.16 -124.45 57.23
CA VAL A 194 3.23 -123.14 56.56
C VAL A 194 2.09 -122.26 57.08
N GLN A 195 2.37 -120.98 57.35
CA GLN A 195 1.41 -120.02 57.90
C GLN A 195 1.51 -118.65 57.19
N TRP A 196 0.37 -118.03 56.89
CA TRP A 196 0.28 -116.67 56.37
C TRP A 196 -0.52 -115.79 57.33
N THR A 197 -0.20 -114.50 57.33
CA THR A 197 -1.07 -113.44 57.85
C THR A 197 -1.52 -112.59 56.67
N VAL A 198 -2.83 -112.48 56.47
CA VAL A 198 -3.46 -111.68 55.42
C VAL A 198 -4.10 -110.48 56.11
N LEU A 199 -3.70 -109.28 55.69
CA LEU A 199 -4.30 -108.04 56.20
C LEU A 199 -5.61 -107.74 55.45
N PRO A 200 -6.52 -106.94 56.04
CA PRO A 200 -7.74 -106.56 55.34
C PRO A 200 -7.45 -105.85 54.01
N GLY A 201 -8.25 -106.16 52.97
CA GLY A 201 -8.06 -105.64 51.61
C GLY A 201 -6.84 -106.21 50.85
N GLN A 202 -6.16 -107.23 51.40
CA GLN A 202 -5.07 -107.92 50.70
C GLN A 202 -5.60 -109.15 49.94
N ASP A 203 -5.81 -108.98 48.63
CA ASP A 203 -6.43 -110.01 47.77
C ASP A 203 -5.41 -110.93 47.05
N ASP A 204 -4.11 -110.78 47.33
CA ASP A 204 -3.07 -111.59 46.68
C ASP A 204 -3.20 -113.08 47.10
N PRO A 205 -3.23 -114.04 46.14
CA PRO A 205 -3.44 -115.45 46.47
C PRO A 205 -2.21 -116.05 47.17
N LEU A 206 -2.46 -116.87 48.18
CA LEU A 206 -1.42 -117.56 48.96
C LEU A 206 -0.98 -118.82 48.25
N SER A 207 0.30 -119.18 48.28
CA SER A 207 0.75 -120.44 47.67
C SER A 207 1.95 -121.10 48.36
N PHE A 208 1.96 -122.43 48.31
CA PHE A 208 3.12 -123.22 48.69
C PHE A 208 3.32 -124.41 47.73
N THR A 209 4.56 -124.89 47.63
CA THR A 209 4.93 -126.05 46.82
C THR A 209 5.69 -127.05 47.68
N VAL A 210 5.40 -128.34 47.52
CA VAL A 210 6.01 -129.45 48.26
C VAL A 210 6.21 -130.65 47.32
N GLU A 211 7.27 -131.43 47.52
CA GLU A 211 7.46 -132.70 46.83
C GLU A 211 7.02 -133.85 47.74
N THR A 212 6.26 -134.82 47.24
CA THR A 212 5.72 -135.91 48.06
C THR A 212 5.90 -137.28 47.41
N THR A 213 6.15 -138.29 48.24
CA THR A 213 6.16 -139.71 47.83
C THR A 213 4.77 -140.34 47.89
N GLU A 214 3.90 -139.78 48.73
CA GLU A 214 2.49 -140.13 48.87
C GLU A 214 1.80 -138.94 49.53
N LEU A 215 0.99 -138.18 48.79
CA LEU A 215 0.29 -137.02 49.35
C LEU A 215 -0.77 -137.50 50.35
N GLU A 216 -0.54 -137.22 51.62
CA GLU A 216 -1.56 -137.35 52.67
C GLU A 216 -2.53 -136.17 52.59
N GLU A 217 -3.74 -136.34 53.12
CA GLU A 217 -4.70 -135.23 53.19
C GLU A 217 -4.16 -134.07 54.03
N LEU A 218 -4.41 -132.84 53.55
CA LEU A 218 -3.89 -131.63 54.19
C LEU A 218 -4.87 -131.10 55.23
N ASP A 219 -4.41 -131.01 56.47
CA ASP A 219 -5.16 -130.38 57.57
C ASP A 219 -5.02 -128.86 57.49
N TRP A 220 -6.05 -128.16 57.00
CA TRP A 220 -6.12 -126.70 57.00
C TRP A 220 -6.69 -126.13 58.30
N SER A 221 -6.09 -125.05 58.78
CA SER A 221 -6.53 -124.26 59.93
C SER A 221 -6.43 -122.77 59.62
N ILE A 222 -7.56 -122.08 59.63
CA ILE A 222 -7.69 -120.65 59.34
C ILE A 222 -8.32 -119.97 60.54
N ASN A 223 -7.73 -118.86 60.99
CA ASN A 223 -8.25 -118.05 62.08
C ASN A 223 -8.46 -116.61 61.63
N GLY A 224 -9.62 -116.01 61.87
CA GLY A 224 -9.87 -114.59 61.60
C GLY A 224 -10.06 -113.80 62.89
N ALA A 225 -9.39 -112.65 63.01
CA ALA A 225 -9.48 -111.74 64.16
C ALA A 225 -9.29 -110.26 63.73
N PRO A 226 -9.86 -109.27 64.45
CA PRO A 226 -9.80 -107.84 64.08
C PRO A 226 -8.37 -107.25 64.16
N LEU A 227 -8.05 -106.28 63.28
CA LEU A 227 -6.74 -105.61 63.21
C LEU A 227 -6.81 -104.13 63.65
N SER A 228 -5.94 -103.73 64.60
CA SER A 228 -5.76 -102.34 65.01
C SER A 228 -4.27 -101.92 64.96
N LEU A 229 -3.95 -100.80 64.29
CA LEU A 229 -2.58 -100.29 64.08
C LEU A 229 -2.39 -98.89 64.69
N ALA A 230 -1.39 -98.70 65.56
CA ALA A 230 -1.07 -97.40 66.15
C ALA A 230 0.04 -96.66 65.36
N LEU A 231 -0.31 -95.61 64.62
CA LEU A 231 0.63 -94.70 63.92
C LEU A 231 0.72 -93.35 64.68
N GLY A 232 1.92 -92.76 64.78
CA GLY A 232 2.15 -91.49 65.52
C GLY A 232 2.43 -90.28 64.63
N ASP A 233 2.10 -89.08 65.13
CA ASP A 233 2.07 -87.79 64.38
C ASP A 233 3.40 -87.35 63.73
N ASP A 234 4.56 -87.83 64.19
CA ASP A 234 5.89 -87.33 63.77
C ASP A 234 6.43 -87.94 62.46
N LEU A 235 5.63 -88.68 61.70
CA LEU A 235 6.15 -89.46 60.56
C LEU A 235 6.42 -88.62 59.28
N PHE A 236 5.89 -87.39 59.14
CA PHE A 236 6.01 -86.57 57.90
C PHE A 236 6.34 -85.07 58.16
N ASP A 237 7.48 -84.57 57.66
CA ASP A 237 7.85 -83.13 57.67
C ASP A 237 7.42 -82.42 56.38
N ILE A 238 6.29 -81.71 56.45
CA ILE A 238 5.64 -81.04 55.30
C ILE A 238 6.20 -79.64 54.98
N SER A 239 7.03 -79.07 55.86
CA SER A 239 7.56 -77.70 55.71
C SER A 239 8.44 -77.51 54.46
N SER A 240 9.09 -78.60 54.04
CA SER A 240 9.93 -78.64 52.83
C SER A 240 9.19 -78.36 51.51
N PHE A 241 7.85 -78.41 51.50
CA PHE A 241 7.02 -78.13 50.33
C PHE A 241 6.39 -76.73 50.34
N THR A 242 6.17 -76.13 51.51
CA THR A 242 5.46 -74.84 51.63
C THR A 242 6.36 -73.63 51.46
N ASP A 243 7.62 -73.69 51.92
CA ASP A 243 8.55 -72.56 51.88
C ASP A 243 8.91 -72.08 50.45
N PRO A 244 9.23 -72.97 49.48
CA PRO A 244 9.51 -72.54 48.11
C PRO A 244 8.31 -71.91 47.38
N LEU A 245 7.09 -72.27 47.78
CA LEU A 245 5.86 -71.69 47.23
C LEU A 245 5.65 -70.25 47.73
N GLN A 246 6.06 -69.95 48.97
CA GLN A 246 6.04 -68.60 49.51
C GLN A 246 7.07 -67.68 48.80
N GLU A 247 8.28 -68.18 48.55
CA GLU A 247 9.29 -67.42 47.79
C GLU A 247 8.83 -67.11 46.35
N LEU A 248 8.09 -68.04 45.73
CA LEU A 248 7.49 -67.83 44.42
C LEU A 248 6.42 -66.73 44.45
N GLU A 249 5.53 -66.73 45.45
CA GLU A 249 4.50 -65.70 45.64
C GLU A 249 5.11 -64.30 45.84
N ASP A 250 6.17 -64.18 46.64
CA ASP A 250 6.91 -62.92 46.85
C ASP A 250 7.60 -62.44 45.56
N GLY A 251 8.17 -63.38 44.80
CA GLY A 251 8.79 -63.11 43.50
C GLY A 251 7.78 -62.59 42.48
N ILE A 252 6.58 -63.17 42.42
CA ILE A 252 5.49 -62.73 41.55
C ILE A 252 4.98 -61.34 41.96
N THR A 253 4.86 -61.08 43.26
CA THR A 253 4.49 -59.74 43.78
C THR A 253 5.50 -58.67 43.36
N THR A 254 6.80 -58.99 43.40
CA THR A 254 7.85 -58.06 42.95
C THR A 254 7.80 -57.83 41.44
N LEU A 255 7.56 -58.90 40.66
CA LEU A 255 7.41 -58.82 39.22
C LEU A 255 6.21 -57.93 38.83
N ASP A 256 5.07 -58.11 39.52
CA ASP A 256 3.88 -57.30 39.32
C ASP A 256 4.12 -55.81 39.63
N GLY A 257 4.74 -55.51 40.78
CA GLY A 257 5.13 -54.14 41.10
C GLY A 257 6.07 -53.51 40.06
N GLY A 258 6.99 -54.30 39.49
CA GLY A 258 7.87 -53.88 38.40
C GLY A 258 7.12 -53.60 37.09
N ALA A 259 6.16 -54.45 36.73
CA ALA A 259 5.32 -54.28 35.55
C ALA A 259 4.41 -53.04 35.66
N GLN A 260 3.80 -52.82 36.82
CA GLN A 260 3.02 -51.60 37.09
C GLN A 260 3.89 -50.34 37.01
N ALA A 261 5.12 -50.37 37.52
CA ALA A 261 6.06 -49.26 37.41
C ALA A 261 6.44 -48.96 35.96
N LEU A 262 6.67 -50.00 35.14
CA LEU A 262 6.92 -49.86 33.71
C LEU A 262 5.72 -49.21 33.01
N ASN A 263 4.50 -49.66 33.33
CA ASN A 263 3.25 -49.13 32.76
C ASN A 263 3.01 -47.65 33.09
N ASN A 264 3.27 -47.26 34.34
CA ASN A 264 3.20 -45.85 34.73
C ASN A 264 4.26 -45.02 33.98
N GLY A 265 5.50 -45.53 33.89
CA GLY A 265 6.58 -44.86 33.17
C GLY A 265 6.33 -44.71 31.67
N SER A 266 5.71 -45.70 31.02
CA SER A 266 5.33 -45.63 29.60
C SER A 266 4.17 -44.66 29.35
N THR A 267 3.23 -44.55 30.30
CA THR A 267 2.15 -43.55 30.25
C THR A 267 2.70 -42.14 30.39
N ASP A 268 3.65 -41.93 31.32
CA ASP A 268 4.35 -40.65 31.47
C ASP A 268 5.15 -40.28 30.22
N LEU A 269 5.84 -41.25 29.61
CA LEU A 269 6.56 -41.05 28.35
C LEU A 269 5.62 -40.63 27.22
N THR A 270 4.49 -41.33 27.05
CA THR A 270 3.45 -41.00 26.05
C THR A 270 2.95 -39.57 26.25
N SER A 271 2.65 -39.21 27.51
CA SER A 271 2.22 -37.86 27.87
C SER A 271 3.28 -36.79 27.57
N GLY A 272 4.56 -37.09 27.84
CA GLY A 272 5.68 -36.20 27.53
C GLY A 272 5.87 -36.00 26.02
N ILE A 273 5.69 -37.06 25.22
CA ILE A 273 5.77 -36.97 23.76
C ILE A 273 4.58 -36.19 23.19
N GLN A 274 3.37 -36.34 23.74
CA GLN A 274 2.22 -35.52 23.33
C GLN A 274 2.48 -34.03 23.56
N GLN A 275 3.08 -33.65 24.70
CA GLN A 275 3.44 -32.25 24.95
C GLN A 275 4.50 -31.74 23.95
N LEU A 276 5.44 -32.60 23.56
CA LEU A 276 6.43 -32.28 22.55
C LEU A 276 5.78 -32.10 21.16
N LEU A 277 4.80 -32.94 20.81
CA LEU A 277 4.03 -32.85 19.57
C LEU A 277 3.25 -31.53 19.51
N ASP A 278 2.54 -31.19 20.59
CA ASP A 278 1.82 -29.92 20.71
C ASP A 278 2.78 -28.72 20.59
N GLY A 279 3.97 -28.81 21.19
CA GLY A 279 5.04 -27.83 21.04
C GLY A 279 5.55 -27.69 19.61
N SER A 280 5.73 -28.81 18.91
CA SER A 280 6.15 -28.86 17.51
C SER A 280 5.11 -28.25 16.58
N ASN A 281 3.83 -28.60 16.77
CA ASN A 281 2.73 -28.02 15.99
C ASN A 281 2.65 -26.49 16.16
N ARG A 282 2.81 -25.98 17.39
CA ARG A 282 2.88 -24.53 17.62
C ARG A 282 4.08 -23.87 16.96
N LEU A 283 5.23 -24.55 16.90
CA LEU A 283 6.41 -24.07 16.18
C LEU A 283 6.17 -24.08 14.66
N SER A 284 5.48 -25.09 14.14
CA SER A 284 5.09 -25.20 12.73
C SER A 284 4.20 -24.03 12.32
N ASP A 285 3.16 -23.73 13.12
CA ASP A 285 2.29 -22.57 12.91
C ASP A 285 3.08 -21.26 12.88
N GLY A 286 4.00 -21.06 13.84
CA GLY A 286 4.82 -19.85 13.94
C GLY A 286 5.79 -19.68 12.76
N THR A 287 6.36 -20.78 12.26
CA THR A 287 7.28 -20.76 11.11
C THR A 287 6.53 -20.59 9.78
N SER A 288 5.31 -21.13 9.67
CA SER A 288 4.38 -20.85 8.58
C SER A 288 3.99 -19.37 8.52
N GLU A 289 3.65 -18.77 9.68
CA GLU A 289 3.38 -17.34 9.74
C GLU A 289 4.62 -16.51 9.35
N LEU A 290 5.81 -16.86 9.86
CA LEU A 290 7.06 -16.18 9.49
C LEU A 290 7.32 -16.24 7.98
N SER A 291 7.12 -17.41 7.35
CA SER A 291 7.25 -17.61 5.91
C SER A 291 6.24 -16.76 5.12
N SER A 292 4.99 -16.69 5.57
CA SER A 292 3.97 -15.85 4.94
C SER A 292 4.27 -14.35 5.08
N LYS A 293 4.68 -13.89 6.27
CA LYS A 293 5.00 -12.48 6.52
C LYS A 293 6.27 -12.03 5.81
N SER A 294 7.28 -12.90 5.71
CA SER A 294 8.47 -12.60 4.91
C SER A 294 8.11 -12.44 3.42
N GLN A 295 7.06 -13.10 2.93
CA GLN A 295 6.69 -13.03 1.51
C GLN A 295 6.09 -11.67 1.20
N LEU A 296 5.21 -11.21 2.08
CA LEU A 296 4.65 -9.86 2.02
C LEU A 296 5.76 -8.79 2.10
N LEU A 297 6.81 -9.05 2.89
CA LEU A 297 7.94 -8.14 2.98
C LEU A 297 8.74 -8.09 1.66
N VAL A 298 8.99 -9.23 1.01
CA VAL A 298 9.59 -9.31 -0.35
C VAL A 298 8.76 -8.56 -1.39
N GLU A 299 7.44 -8.72 -1.36
CA GLU A 299 6.55 -8.00 -2.26
C GLU A 299 6.60 -6.47 -2.02
N GLY A 300 6.64 -6.06 -0.76
CA GLY A 300 6.76 -4.66 -0.36
C GLY A 300 8.07 -4.04 -0.83
N THR A 301 9.19 -4.72 -0.62
CA THR A 301 10.52 -4.24 -1.03
C THR A 301 10.68 -4.23 -2.56
N SER A 302 10.08 -5.19 -3.27
CA SER A 302 10.03 -5.18 -4.75
C SER A 302 9.23 -3.98 -5.29
N LYS A 303 8.07 -3.68 -4.70
CA LYS A 303 7.30 -2.48 -5.05
C LYS A 303 8.10 -1.21 -4.78
N ALA A 304 8.75 -1.10 -3.62
CA ALA A 304 9.60 0.04 -3.28
C ALA A 304 10.74 0.21 -4.29
N TYR A 305 11.38 -0.89 -4.72
CA TYR A 305 12.45 -0.88 -5.73
C TYR A 305 11.98 -0.36 -7.09
N LYS A 306 10.79 -0.78 -7.54
CA LYS A 306 10.20 -0.28 -8.78
C LYS A 306 9.87 1.23 -8.69
N GLN A 307 9.30 1.67 -7.57
CA GLN A 307 8.93 3.07 -7.39
C GLN A 307 10.15 3.99 -7.24
N SER A 308 11.23 3.52 -6.63
CA SER A 308 12.48 4.28 -6.59
C SER A 308 13.10 4.43 -7.99
N GLY A 309 12.97 3.43 -8.87
CA GLY A 309 13.31 3.56 -10.29
C GLY A 309 12.50 4.62 -11.04
N ASN A 310 11.20 4.73 -10.73
CA ASN A 310 10.34 5.80 -11.28
C ASN A 310 10.78 7.19 -10.80
N LEU A 311 11.16 7.32 -9.53
CA LEU A 311 11.70 8.57 -8.98
C LEU A 311 12.98 9.00 -9.70
N ALA A 312 13.94 8.09 -9.90
CA ALA A 312 15.16 8.39 -10.65
C ALA A 312 14.86 8.82 -12.09
N SER A 313 13.93 8.14 -12.76
CA SER A 313 13.49 8.52 -14.11
C SER A 313 12.84 9.91 -14.15
N GLY A 314 12.02 10.23 -13.14
CA GLY A 314 11.41 11.55 -12.97
C GLY A 314 12.44 12.66 -12.74
N LEU A 315 13.47 12.38 -11.93
CA LEU A 315 14.60 13.29 -11.72
C LEU A 315 15.40 13.53 -13.00
N GLY A 316 15.62 12.49 -13.82
CA GLY A 316 16.25 12.67 -15.13
C GLY A 316 15.42 13.53 -16.10
N THR A 317 14.09 13.46 -16.02
CA THR A 317 13.21 14.36 -16.80
C THR A 317 13.30 15.81 -16.29
N LEU A 318 13.37 15.99 -14.98
CA LEU A 318 13.50 17.30 -14.35
C LEU A 318 14.86 17.95 -14.67
N ASP A 319 15.94 17.16 -14.68
CA ASP A 319 17.29 17.59 -15.09
C ASP A 319 17.33 18.07 -16.55
N ALA A 320 16.73 17.32 -17.47
CA ALA A 320 16.61 17.77 -18.86
C ALA A 320 15.86 19.11 -18.97
N GLY A 321 14.82 19.29 -18.15
CA GLY A 321 14.06 20.54 -18.05
C GLY A 321 14.87 21.71 -17.47
N SER A 322 15.67 21.49 -16.42
CA SER A 322 16.51 22.55 -15.84
C SER A 322 17.63 22.95 -16.79
N ASN A 323 18.23 22.00 -17.51
CA ASN A 323 19.21 22.27 -18.56
C ASN A 323 18.62 23.12 -19.69
N GLN A 324 17.38 22.84 -20.11
CA GLN A 324 16.69 23.66 -21.10
C GLN A 324 16.38 25.08 -20.58
N LEU A 325 16.01 25.20 -19.30
CA LEU A 325 15.82 26.50 -18.65
C LEU A 325 17.14 27.29 -18.64
N ALA A 326 18.25 26.68 -18.21
CA ALA A 326 19.57 27.30 -18.20
C ALA A 326 20.01 27.77 -19.59
N GLN A 327 19.76 26.99 -20.64
CA GLN A 327 20.04 27.42 -22.02
C GLN A 327 19.21 28.64 -22.42
N SER A 328 17.92 28.66 -22.06
CA SER A 328 17.00 29.75 -22.39
C SER A 328 17.34 31.04 -21.62
N THR A 329 17.79 30.94 -20.38
CA THR A 329 18.22 32.08 -19.56
C THR A 329 19.52 32.68 -20.10
N ASN A 330 20.47 31.84 -20.53
CA ASN A 330 21.68 32.30 -21.23
C ASN A 330 21.34 33.04 -22.53
N GLN A 331 20.34 32.57 -23.30
CA GLN A 331 19.87 33.28 -24.49
C GLN A 331 19.21 34.63 -24.16
N LEU A 332 18.42 34.69 -23.09
CA LEU A 332 17.80 35.93 -22.63
C LEU A 332 18.85 36.96 -22.19
N GLU A 333 19.85 36.53 -21.43
CA GLU A 333 20.98 37.37 -21.00
C GLU A 333 21.78 37.91 -22.19
N ALA A 334 22.11 37.05 -23.16
CA ALA A 334 22.77 37.49 -24.39
C ALA A 334 21.90 38.49 -25.18
N GLY A 335 20.59 38.25 -25.24
CA GLY A 335 19.63 39.14 -25.90
C GLY A 335 19.51 40.50 -25.20
N SER A 336 19.50 40.54 -23.87
CA SER A 336 19.44 41.80 -23.11
C SER A 336 20.72 42.61 -23.26
N GLN A 337 21.89 41.96 -23.29
CA GLN A 337 23.17 42.62 -23.54
C GLN A 337 23.25 43.24 -24.95
N GLU A 338 22.78 42.53 -25.98
CA GLU A 338 22.75 43.06 -27.35
C GLU A 338 21.74 44.21 -27.48
N LEU A 339 20.58 44.11 -26.82
CA LEU A 339 19.60 45.19 -26.76
C LEU A 339 20.18 46.43 -26.07
N ASN A 340 20.89 46.26 -24.94
CA ASN A 340 21.57 47.34 -24.23
C ASN A 340 22.55 48.07 -25.16
N LYS A 341 23.43 47.32 -25.84
CA LYS A 341 24.39 47.87 -26.79
C LYS A 341 23.73 48.68 -27.90
N LYS A 342 22.63 48.20 -28.47
CA LYS A 342 21.88 48.95 -29.50
C LYS A 342 21.16 50.17 -28.93
N SER A 343 20.71 50.09 -27.68
CA SER A 343 20.10 51.23 -26.99
C SER A 343 21.11 52.34 -26.79
N ILE A 344 22.34 52.02 -26.36
CA ILE A 344 23.44 53.01 -26.25
C ILE A 344 23.70 53.70 -27.60
N GLN A 345 23.80 52.94 -28.69
CA GLN A 345 23.99 53.52 -30.03
C GLN A 345 22.83 54.43 -30.46
N PHE A 346 21.61 54.09 -30.06
CA PHE A 346 20.44 54.94 -30.31
C PHE A 346 20.52 56.25 -29.50
N PHE A 347 20.99 56.19 -28.25
CA PHE A 347 21.21 57.38 -27.41
C PHE A 347 22.27 58.31 -27.96
N ASP A 348 23.41 57.78 -28.38
CA ASP A 348 24.45 58.57 -29.04
C ASP A 348 23.87 59.34 -30.25
N GLY A 349 23.00 58.69 -31.04
CA GLY A 349 22.32 59.34 -32.16
C GLY A 349 21.26 60.39 -31.76
N LEU A 350 20.63 60.26 -30.59
CA LEU A 350 19.73 61.28 -30.05
C LEU A 350 20.49 62.51 -29.55
N ASP A 351 21.65 62.30 -28.92
CA ASP A 351 22.53 63.39 -28.51
C ASP A 351 23.02 64.17 -29.74
N ASP A 352 23.42 63.47 -30.81
CA ASP A 352 23.77 64.10 -32.10
C ASP A 352 22.61 64.91 -32.69
N LEU A 353 21.39 64.37 -32.67
CA LEU A 353 20.19 65.08 -33.12
C LEU A 353 19.95 66.34 -32.29
N ASN A 354 20.05 66.24 -30.97
CA ASN A 354 19.84 67.36 -30.05
C ASN A 354 20.87 68.47 -30.27
N ASN A 355 22.14 68.09 -30.46
CA ASN A 355 23.20 69.02 -30.81
C ASN A 355 22.92 69.73 -32.15
N GLY A 356 22.51 68.98 -33.18
CA GLY A 356 22.16 69.55 -34.49
C GLY A 356 20.95 70.49 -34.44
N ILE A 357 19.96 70.22 -33.58
CA ILE A 357 18.82 71.13 -33.34
C ILE A 357 19.29 72.41 -32.63
N SER A 358 20.22 72.29 -31.68
CA SER A 358 20.82 73.44 -31.00
C SER A 358 21.56 74.36 -31.95
N ASP A 359 22.35 73.79 -32.88
CA ASP A 359 23.05 74.51 -33.93
C ASP A 359 22.06 75.21 -34.88
N LEU A 360 21.01 74.51 -35.32
CA LEU A 360 19.95 75.08 -36.16
C LEU A 360 19.24 76.24 -35.46
N SER A 361 18.88 76.07 -34.19
CA SER A 361 18.22 77.10 -33.38
C SER A 361 19.08 78.35 -33.25
N SER A 362 20.38 78.17 -33.01
CA SER A 362 21.35 79.27 -32.94
C SER A 362 21.47 80.00 -34.28
N GLY A 363 21.64 79.27 -35.39
CA GLY A 363 21.73 79.86 -36.73
C GLY A 363 20.45 80.59 -37.16
N LEU A 364 19.27 80.05 -36.84
CA LEU A 364 18.00 80.72 -37.07
C LEU A 364 17.87 82.01 -36.24
N GLY A 365 18.38 82.02 -35.01
CA GLY A 365 18.44 83.20 -34.17
C GLY A 365 19.29 84.33 -34.77
N GLU A 366 20.41 84.00 -35.41
CA GLU A 366 21.24 84.99 -36.12
C GLU A 366 20.52 85.55 -37.36
N ILE A 367 19.87 84.69 -38.16
CA ILE A 367 19.11 85.10 -39.34
C ILE A 367 17.91 85.97 -38.95
N GLU A 368 17.17 85.59 -37.91
CA GLU A 368 16.03 86.35 -37.39
C GLU A 368 16.46 87.76 -36.97
N GLN A 369 17.58 87.89 -36.24
CA GLN A 369 18.14 89.20 -35.87
C GLN A 369 18.54 90.04 -37.08
N GLY A 370 19.19 89.44 -38.08
CA GLY A 370 19.57 90.11 -39.32
C GLY A 370 18.38 90.59 -40.13
N LEU A 371 17.36 89.74 -40.28
CA LEU A 371 16.12 90.07 -41.00
C LEU A 371 15.32 91.14 -40.28
N ASN A 372 15.13 91.04 -38.95
CA ASN A 372 14.45 92.09 -38.18
C ASN A 372 15.14 93.46 -38.31
N THR A 373 16.48 93.48 -38.41
CA THR A 373 17.23 94.71 -38.66
C THR A 373 16.98 95.26 -40.08
N LEU A 374 16.92 94.38 -41.08
CA LEU A 374 16.66 94.75 -42.47
C LEU A 374 15.21 95.23 -42.68
N ASP A 375 14.27 94.53 -42.05
CA ASP A 375 12.84 94.82 -41.99
C ASP A 375 12.58 96.19 -41.37
N GLY A 376 13.21 96.47 -40.21
CA GLY A 376 13.11 97.77 -39.55
C GLY A 376 13.64 98.95 -40.39
N LYS A 377 14.58 98.72 -41.31
CA LYS A 377 15.08 99.74 -42.24
C LYS A 377 14.23 99.90 -43.49
N SER A 378 13.39 98.92 -43.80
CA SER A 378 12.57 98.87 -45.00
C SER A 378 11.56 100.02 -45.07
N ALA A 379 10.96 100.38 -43.92
CA ALA A 379 10.04 101.52 -43.82
C ALA A 379 10.71 102.85 -44.17
N SER A 380 11.95 103.09 -43.72
CA SER A 380 12.68 104.31 -44.07
C SER A 380 13.09 104.31 -45.54
N LEU A 381 13.37 103.15 -46.13
CA LEU A 381 13.75 103.06 -47.55
C LEU A 381 12.56 103.37 -48.47
N THR A 382 11.38 102.81 -48.18
CA THR A 382 10.15 103.10 -48.94
C THR A 382 9.70 104.55 -48.75
N GLU A 383 9.75 105.08 -47.51
CA GLU A 383 9.42 106.48 -47.24
C GLU A 383 10.33 107.45 -48.01
N ASN A 384 11.66 107.24 -47.97
CA ASN A 384 12.61 108.10 -48.67
C ASN A 384 12.49 107.99 -50.19
N SER A 385 12.22 106.79 -50.72
CA SER A 385 12.00 106.60 -52.15
C SER A 385 10.75 107.34 -52.63
N ALA A 386 9.65 107.24 -51.87
CA ALA A 386 8.42 107.96 -52.19
C ALA A 386 8.61 109.49 -52.14
N LEU A 387 9.43 110.00 -51.22
CA LEU A 387 9.80 111.43 -51.17
C LEU A 387 10.56 111.89 -52.41
N ILE A 388 11.51 111.08 -52.92
CA ILE A 388 12.27 111.42 -54.13
C ILE A 388 11.35 111.38 -55.36
N LEU A 389 10.49 110.36 -55.49
CA LEU A 389 9.51 110.30 -56.58
C LEU A 389 8.60 111.53 -56.58
N LYS A 390 8.10 111.93 -55.40
CA LYS A 390 7.29 113.14 -55.24
C LYS A 390 8.05 114.42 -55.61
N ALA A 391 9.33 114.51 -55.30
CA ALA A 391 10.17 115.65 -55.67
C ALA A 391 10.37 115.72 -57.19
N LEU A 392 10.58 114.59 -57.86
CA LEU A 392 10.69 114.51 -59.32
C LEU A 392 9.38 114.88 -60.02
N GLN A 393 8.25 114.36 -59.55
CA GLN A 393 6.91 114.76 -60.03
C GLN A 393 6.65 116.26 -59.84
N THR A 394 7.15 116.85 -58.74
CA THR A 394 7.06 118.30 -58.52
C THR A 394 7.92 119.07 -59.54
N MET A 395 9.12 118.58 -59.85
CA MET A 395 10.00 119.17 -60.85
C MET A 395 9.37 119.08 -62.25
N GLN A 396 8.83 117.91 -62.62
CA GLN A 396 8.09 117.68 -63.86
C GLN A 396 6.98 118.72 -64.04
N ALA A 397 6.08 118.83 -63.06
CA ALA A 397 5.00 119.81 -63.09
C ALA A 397 5.49 121.27 -63.17
N LYS A 398 6.67 121.59 -62.62
CA LYS A 398 7.25 122.94 -62.72
C LYS A 398 7.83 123.23 -64.10
N VAL A 399 8.45 122.26 -64.75
CA VAL A 399 8.97 122.39 -66.12
C VAL A 399 7.81 122.57 -67.12
N ASP A 400 6.75 121.77 -66.99
CA ASP A 400 5.54 121.89 -67.83
C ASP A 400 4.91 123.29 -67.76
N ASN A 401 4.94 123.93 -66.57
CA ASN A 401 4.38 125.27 -66.39
C ASN A 401 5.23 126.38 -67.03
N ILE A 402 6.53 126.16 -67.30
CA ILE A 402 7.40 127.16 -67.95
C ILE A 402 7.08 127.24 -69.45
N GLU A 403 6.79 126.11 -70.09
CA GLU A 403 6.41 126.02 -71.51
C GLU A 403 5.20 126.90 -71.83
N VAL A 404 4.20 126.92 -70.95
CA VAL A 404 2.98 127.75 -71.11
C VAL A 404 3.29 129.24 -71.14
N ALA A 405 4.27 129.71 -70.36
CA ALA A 405 4.60 131.13 -70.24
C ALA A 405 5.29 131.71 -71.49
N PHE A 406 5.87 130.86 -72.35
CA PHE A 406 6.56 131.32 -73.56
C PHE A 406 5.64 131.62 -74.74
N ASN A 407 4.41 131.08 -74.75
CA ASN A 407 3.46 131.25 -75.85
C ASN A 407 2.86 132.68 -75.95
N ASP A 408 2.87 133.47 -74.86
CA ASP A 408 2.28 134.81 -74.80
C ASP A 408 3.15 135.91 -75.46
N VAL A 409 4.39 135.59 -75.84
CA VAL A 409 5.38 136.58 -76.33
C VAL A 409 5.18 136.96 -77.79
N SER A 410 4.48 136.12 -78.57
CA SER A 410 4.13 136.42 -79.97
C SER A 410 3.17 137.63 -80.08
N GLU A 411 2.28 137.81 -79.10
CA GLU A 411 1.34 138.95 -79.07
C GLU A 411 2.07 140.31 -78.92
N LEU A 412 3.26 140.32 -78.31
CA LEU A 412 4.06 141.53 -78.10
C LEU A 412 4.68 142.05 -79.40
N SER A 413 5.09 141.14 -80.30
CA SER A 413 5.63 141.50 -81.62
C SER A 413 4.53 142.11 -82.51
N GLU A 414 3.34 141.49 -82.53
CA GLU A 414 2.19 142.00 -83.29
C GLU A 414 1.74 143.39 -82.82
N ALA A 415 1.69 143.62 -81.50
CA ALA A 415 1.39 144.93 -80.94
C ALA A 415 2.44 145.99 -81.34
N ALA A 416 3.71 145.60 -81.45
CA ALA A 416 4.79 146.49 -81.84
C ALA A 416 4.69 146.89 -83.33
N ASP A 417 4.35 145.95 -84.21
CA ASP A 417 4.08 146.24 -85.63
C ASP A 417 2.94 147.26 -85.81
N GLY A 418 1.90 147.14 -84.99
CA GLY A 418 0.76 148.07 -85.00
C GLY A 418 1.15 149.51 -84.66
N ILE A 419 1.99 149.73 -83.64
CA ILE A 419 2.45 151.07 -83.25
C ILE A 419 3.35 151.67 -84.35
N GLY A 420 4.25 150.88 -84.94
CA GLY A 420 5.12 151.35 -86.03
C GLY A 420 4.33 151.82 -87.26
N SER A 421 3.26 151.10 -87.59
CA SER A 421 2.32 151.48 -88.65
C SER A 421 1.61 152.81 -88.33
N GLY A 422 1.18 153.00 -87.08
CA GLY A 422 0.53 154.24 -86.62
C GLY A 422 1.44 155.47 -86.67
N LEU A 423 2.71 155.32 -86.28
CA LEU A 423 3.70 156.41 -86.36
C LEU A 423 4.01 156.82 -87.80
N SER A 424 4.08 155.85 -88.71
CA SER A 424 4.27 156.12 -90.16
C SER A 424 3.08 156.88 -90.74
N ALA A 425 1.86 156.57 -90.31
CA ALA A 425 0.66 157.31 -90.73
C ALA A 425 0.67 158.77 -90.23
N LEU A 426 1.16 159.02 -89.01
CA LEU A 426 1.30 160.37 -88.45
C LEU A 426 2.30 161.23 -89.26
N ASP A 427 3.48 160.70 -89.54
CA ASP A 427 4.53 161.41 -90.31
C ASP A 427 4.09 161.74 -91.74
N ASN A 428 3.35 160.82 -92.38
CA ASN A 428 2.71 161.06 -93.68
C ASN A 428 1.62 162.14 -93.60
N GLY A 429 0.84 162.18 -92.51
CA GLY A 429 -0.18 163.21 -92.29
C GLY A 429 0.42 164.62 -92.18
N ILE A 430 1.56 164.75 -91.51
CA ILE A 430 2.31 166.02 -91.40
C ILE A 430 2.81 166.46 -92.78
N ALA A 431 3.42 165.56 -93.55
CA ALA A 431 3.85 165.87 -94.92
C ALA A 431 2.68 166.27 -95.84
N GLY A 432 1.50 165.66 -95.65
CA GLY A 432 0.28 166.06 -96.36
C GLY A 432 -0.21 167.47 -96.00
N MET A 433 -0.02 167.92 -94.76
CA MET A 433 -0.36 169.29 -94.34
C MET A 433 0.54 170.33 -95.02
N ASP A 434 1.84 170.05 -95.09
CA ASP A 434 2.83 170.89 -95.77
C ASP A 434 2.44 171.13 -97.23
N GLN A 435 2.20 170.03 -97.96
CA GLN A 435 1.73 170.06 -99.34
C GLN A 435 0.41 170.83 -99.52
N THR A 436 -0.50 170.73 -98.54
CA THR A 436 -1.79 171.45 -98.58
C THR A 436 -1.60 172.96 -98.38
N ILE A 437 -0.69 173.36 -97.49
CA ILE A 437 -0.39 174.78 -97.26
C ILE A 437 0.29 175.38 -98.48
N ASP A 438 1.24 174.67 -99.10
CA ASP A 438 1.86 175.06 -100.37
C ASP A 438 0.85 175.27 -101.50
N GLN A 439 -0.12 174.35 -101.62
CA GLN A 439 -1.21 174.46 -102.60
C GLN A 439 -2.11 175.67 -102.30
N TYR A 440 -2.41 175.92 -101.02
CA TYR A 440 -3.22 177.04 -100.58
C TYR A 440 -2.52 178.39 -100.87
N ASP A 441 -1.24 178.52 -100.56
CA ASP A 441 -0.46 179.74 -100.83
C ASP A 441 -0.34 180.02 -102.33
N SER A 442 -0.10 178.97 -103.13
CA SER A 442 -0.07 179.07 -104.61
C SER A 442 -1.41 179.55 -105.18
N THR A 443 -2.53 179.01 -104.69
CA THR A 443 -3.89 179.40 -105.12
C THR A 443 -4.21 180.86 -104.78
N LEU A 444 -3.79 181.31 -103.59
CA LEU A 444 -3.99 182.69 -103.17
C LEU A 444 -3.19 183.67 -104.04
N LYS A 445 -1.94 183.33 -104.42
CA LYS A 445 -1.13 184.13 -105.34
C LYS A 445 -1.75 184.24 -106.73
N GLU A 446 -2.23 183.14 -107.30
CA GLU A 446 -2.86 183.17 -108.65
C GLU A 446 -4.12 184.04 -108.71
N THR A 447 -4.87 184.13 -107.61
CA THR A 447 -6.12 184.91 -107.54
C THR A 447 -5.90 186.38 -107.17
N GLY A 448 -4.65 186.79 -106.91
CA GLY A 448 -4.32 188.14 -106.42
C GLY A 448 -4.87 188.42 -105.01
N LEU A 449 -5.23 187.36 -104.28
CA LEU A 449 -5.75 187.38 -102.91
C LEU A 449 -4.67 186.99 -101.89
N ALA A 450 -3.44 186.74 -102.32
CA ALA A 450 -2.35 186.48 -101.40
C ALA A 450 -2.20 187.63 -100.42
N PRO A 451 -1.86 187.36 -99.15
CA PRO A 451 -1.67 188.42 -98.17
C PRO A 451 -0.70 189.50 -98.62
N THR A 452 0.37 189.12 -99.33
CA THR A 452 1.35 190.04 -99.93
C THR A 452 0.75 190.93 -101.02
N ASP A 453 -0.06 190.35 -101.92
CA ASP A 453 -0.73 191.07 -103.00
C ASP A 453 -1.81 192.03 -102.46
N LEU A 454 -2.63 191.57 -101.51
CA LEU A 454 -3.65 192.40 -100.87
C LEU A 454 -3.03 193.55 -100.04
N ALA A 455 -1.91 193.31 -99.38
CA ALA A 455 -1.16 194.36 -98.68
C ALA A 455 -0.67 195.44 -99.65
N ALA A 456 -0.19 195.05 -100.84
CA ALA A 456 0.22 195.99 -101.89
C ALA A 456 -0.97 196.81 -102.44
N GLN A 457 -2.11 196.18 -102.69
CA GLN A 457 -3.33 196.89 -103.12
C GLN A 457 -3.82 197.89 -102.06
N ASN A 458 -3.85 197.50 -100.79
CA ASN A 458 -4.26 198.39 -99.69
C ASN A 458 -3.36 199.62 -99.58
N LYS A 459 -2.06 199.48 -99.83
CA LYS A 459 -1.12 200.62 -99.87
C LYS A 459 -1.50 201.62 -100.97
N ASN A 460 -1.81 201.14 -102.18
CA ASN A 460 -2.26 201.99 -103.28
C ASN A 460 -3.57 202.74 -102.96
N TYR A 461 -4.52 202.06 -102.28
CA TYR A 461 -5.75 202.71 -101.83
C TYR A 461 -5.51 203.78 -100.76
N GLN A 462 -4.57 203.55 -99.83
CA GLN A 462 -4.20 204.55 -98.82
C GLN A 462 -3.65 205.83 -99.48
N GLU A 463 -2.80 205.69 -100.50
CA GLU A 463 -2.24 206.82 -101.26
C GLU A 463 -3.33 207.59 -102.03
N SER A 464 -4.28 206.86 -102.62
CA SER A 464 -5.44 207.43 -103.32
C SER A 464 -6.34 208.24 -102.38
N ILE A 465 -6.64 207.69 -101.20
CA ILE A 465 -7.41 208.36 -100.16
C ILE A 465 -6.70 209.64 -99.70
N GLN A 466 -5.38 209.60 -99.50
CA GLN A 466 -4.59 210.78 -99.11
C GLN A 466 -4.68 211.90 -100.16
N THR A 467 -4.70 211.54 -101.44
CA THR A 467 -4.87 212.48 -102.55
C THR A 467 -6.25 213.14 -102.54
N LEU A 468 -7.30 212.33 -102.38
CA LEU A 468 -8.67 212.83 -102.25
C LEU A 468 -8.84 213.77 -101.04
N GLN A 469 -8.19 213.46 -99.91
CA GLN A 469 -8.20 214.32 -98.73
C GLN A 469 -7.61 215.71 -99.03
N ASN A 470 -6.54 215.76 -99.84
CA ASN A 470 -5.94 217.02 -100.26
C ASN A 470 -6.83 217.79 -101.25
N GLN A 471 -7.49 217.08 -102.17
CA GLN A 471 -8.42 217.69 -103.12
C GLN A 471 -9.61 218.33 -102.40
N ILE A 472 -10.20 217.67 -101.39
CA ILE A 472 -11.32 218.21 -100.62
C ILE A 472 -10.96 219.56 -99.96
N LYS A 473 -9.73 219.75 -99.46
CA LYS A 473 -9.28 221.04 -98.89
C LYS A 473 -9.30 222.20 -99.89
N THR A 474 -9.12 221.93 -101.18
CA THR A 474 -9.13 222.98 -102.22
C THR A 474 -10.52 223.52 -102.52
N LEU A 475 -11.58 222.84 -102.07
CA LEU A 475 -12.96 223.28 -102.24
C LEU A 475 -13.37 224.36 -101.21
N GLN A 476 -12.56 224.59 -100.18
CA GLN A 476 -12.87 225.53 -99.09
C GLN A 476 -13.06 227.01 -99.52
N PRO A 477 -12.27 227.58 -100.45
CA PRO A 477 -12.48 228.95 -100.94
C PRO A 477 -13.83 229.13 -101.64
N LEU A 478 -14.30 228.08 -102.33
CA LEU A 478 -15.60 228.09 -103.01
C LEU A 478 -16.76 228.11 -102.01
N VAL A 479 -16.54 227.64 -100.79
CA VAL A 479 -17.51 227.79 -99.68
C VAL A 479 -17.57 229.24 -99.19
N GLU A 480 -16.43 229.92 -99.07
CA GLU A 480 -16.36 231.32 -98.62
C GLU A 480 -16.98 232.30 -99.64
N GLU A 481 -16.88 232.00 -100.93
CA GLU A 481 -17.52 232.77 -102.01
C GLU A 481 -19.04 232.52 -102.13
N GLY A 482 -19.61 231.64 -101.30
CA GLY A 482 -21.04 231.29 -101.31
C GLY A 482 -21.46 230.40 -102.49
N LEU A 483 -20.51 229.81 -103.21
CA LEU A 483 -20.76 228.93 -104.37
C LEU A 483 -21.07 227.47 -103.97
N ILE A 484 -20.65 227.05 -102.77
CA ILE A 484 -20.84 225.69 -102.25
C ILE A 484 -21.19 225.76 -100.76
N GLU A 485 -22.05 224.85 -100.28
CA GLU A 485 -22.38 224.74 -98.86
C GLU A 485 -21.27 224.00 -98.09
N GLN A 486 -20.86 224.53 -96.92
CA GLN A 486 -19.84 223.92 -96.03
C GLN A 486 -20.18 222.46 -95.66
N ALA A 487 -21.47 222.13 -95.55
CA ALA A 487 -21.94 220.80 -95.15
C ALA A 487 -21.45 219.68 -96.09
N LEU A 488 -21.32 219.97 -97.39
CA LEU A 488 -20.89 218.97 -98.38
C LEU A 488 -19.40 218.61 -98.22
N VAL A 489 -18.56 219.59 -97.87
CA VAL A 489 -17.12 219.40 -97.66
C VAL A 489 -16.84 218.60 -96.39
N ASP A 490 -17.62 218.85 -95.34
CA ASP A 490 -17.53 218.13 -94.06
C ASP A 490 -17.95 216.67 -94.21
N GLU A 491 -19.01 216.40 -94.99
CA GLU A 491 -19.48 215.04 -95.29
C GLU A 491 -18.44 214.23 -96.10
N LEU A 492 -17.85 214.85 -97.13
CA LEU A 492 -16.77 214.26 -97.93
C LEU A 492 -15.54 213.91 -97.07
N THR A 493 -15.13 214.82 -96.18
CA THR A 493 -13.99 214.61 -95.29
C THR A 493 -14.25 213.48 -94.29
N THR A 494 -15.45 213.45 -93.71
CA THR A 494 -15.87 212.43 -92.74
C THR A 494 -15.87 211.05 -93.38
N THR A 495 -16.50 210.91 -94.55
CA THR A 495 -16.60 209.65 -95.30
C THR A 495 -15.22 209.10 -95.66
N LEU A 496 -14.31 209.98 -96.09
CA LEU A 496 -12.96 209.58 -96.49
C LEU A 496 -12.08 209.15 -95.30
N ASN A 497 -12.25 209.79 -94.14
CA ASN A 497 -11.58 209.39 -92.90
C ASN A 497 -12.07 208.03 -92.38
N GLN A 498 -13.38 207.77 -92.47
CA GLN A 498 -13.95 206.46 -92.13
C GLN A 498 -13.38 205.36 -93.05
N THR A 499 -13.28 205.64 -94.35
CA THR A 499 -12.68 204.71 -95.34
C THR A 499 -11.22 204.41 -95.01
N LYS A 500 -10.44 205.41 -94.58
CA LYS A 500 -9.04 205.24 -94.16
C LYS A 500 -8.90 204.33 -92.94
N GLN A 501 -9.78 204.50 -91.94
CA GLN A 501 -9.78 203.65 -90.75
C GLN A 501 -10.07 202.19 -91.09
N LEU A 502 -11.10 201.93 -91.91
CA LEU A 502 -11.44 200.59 -92.39
C LEU A 502 -10.27 199.94 -93.14
N LEU A 503 -9.59 200.71 -94.00
CA LEU A 503 -8.44 200.22 -94.76
C LEU A 503 -7.25 199.84 -93.86
N ASN A 504 -6.97 200.63 -92.81
CA ASN A 504 -5.92 200.30 -91.84
C ASN A 504 -6.19 199.01 -91.07
N VAL A 505 -7.46 198.76 -90.70
CA VAL A 505 -7.86 197.51 -90.05
C VAL A 505 -7.62 196.32 -90.99
N ASN A 506 -7.95 196.47 -92.28
CA ASN A 506 -7.75 195.41 -93.26
C ASN A 506 -6.26 195.02 -93.43
N VAL A 507 -5.36 196.01 -93.41
CA VAL A 507 -3.90 195.76 -93.44
C VAL A 507 -3.44 194.91 -92.26
N GLN A 508 -3.96 195.15 -91.05
CA GLN A 508 -3.61 194.36 -89.88
C GLN A 508 -4.13 192.92 -89.99
N TYR A 509 -5.36 192.71 -90.47
CA TYR A 509 -5.92 191.37 -90.68
C TYR A 509 -5.11 190.53 -91.67
N ILE A 510 -4.68 191.15 -92.76
CA ILE A 510 -3.85 190.50 -93.78
C ILE A 510 -2.50 190.09 -93.21
N SER A 511 -1.82 190.99 -92.48
CA SER A 511 -0.53 190.68 -91.84
C SER A 511 -0.66 189.57 -90.78
N GLY A 512 -1.75 189.54 -90.02
CA GLY A 512 -2.00 188.47 -89.06
C GLY A 512 -2.25 187.12 -89.73
N SER A 513 -2.96 187.12 -90.86
CA SER A 513 -3.23 185.90 -91.63
C SER A 513 -1.96 185.32 -92.26
N ASP A 514 -1.10 186.18 -92.81
CA ASP A 514 0.21 185.79 -93.35
C ASP A 514 1.10 185.14 -92.28
N SER A 515 1.15 185.75 -91.09
CA SER A 515 1.94 185.23 -89.98
C SER A 515 1.42 183.88 -89.47
N LEU A 516 0.11 183.62 -89.54
CA LEU A 516 -0.48 182.33 -89.15
C LEU A 516 -0.14 181.23 -90.15
N ILE A 517 -0.31 181.50 -91.45
CA ILE A 517 -0.04 180.53 -92.53
C ILE A 517 1.43 180.11 -92.49
N ASN A 518 2.34 181.09 -92.48
CA ASN A 518 3.78 180.83 -92.39
C ASN A 518 4.17 180.16 -91.07
N GLY A 519 3.49 180.51 -89.97
CA GLY A 519 3.72 179.90 -88.67
C GLY A 519 3.39 178.40 -88.65
N ILE A 520 2.35 177.96 -89.36
CA ILE A 520 2.02 176.54 -89.50
C ILE A 520 2.95 175.87 -90.51
N HIS A 521 3.20 176.50 -91.67
CA HIS A 521 4.10 175.97 -92.70
C HIS A 521 5.48 175.64 -92.13
N ASN A 522 6.10 176.59 -91.40
CA ASN A 522 7.41 176.41 -90.79
C ASN A 522 7.49 175.30 -89.74
N GLN A 523 6.36 174.75 -89.29
CA GLN A 523 6.34 173.59 -88.39
C GLN A 523 6.28 172.26 -89.16
N VAL A 524 5.63 172.25 -90.33
CA VAL A 524 5.32 171.03 -91.09
C VAL A 524 6.21 170.81 -92.31
N GLU A 525 6.92 171.85 -92.76
CA GLU A 525 7.94 171.76 -93.81
C GLU A 525 9.04 170.74 -93.43
N GLU A 526 9.81 170.29 -94.43
CA GLU A 526 10.82 169.25 -94.27
C GLU A 526 11.80 169.49 -93.09
N ASP A 527 12.18 170.74 -92.84
CA ASP A 527 13.04 171.15 -91.71
C ASP A 527 12.27 171.71 -90.50
N GLY A 528 10.94 171.68 -90.55
CA GLY A 528 10.04 172.10 -89.49
C GLY A 528 10.12 171.20 -88.26
N ALA A 529 9.92 171.81 -87.08
CA ALA A 529 10.08 171.10 -85.81
C ALA A 529 9.07 169.95 -85.62
N LEU A 530 7.85 170.04 -86.16
CA LEU A 530 6.87 168.96 -86.06
C LEU A 530 7.24 167.78 -86.98
N LYS A 531 7.68 168.05 -88.21
CA LYS A 531 8.15 167.02 -89.15
C LYS A 531 9.36 166.29 -88.61
N SER A 532 10.40 167.03 -88.23
CA SER A 532 11.62 166.48 -87.63
C SER A 532 11.34 165.65 -86.37
N GLY A 533 10.44 166.13 -85.50
CA GLY A 533 10.00 165.39 -84.31
C GLY A 533 9.31 164.06 -84.63
N SER A 534 8.44 164.02 -85.65
CA SER A 534 7.77 162.78 -86.07
C SER A 534 8.73 161.76 -86.68
N THR A 535 9.70 162.21 -87.50
CA THR A 535 10.75 161.36 -88.06
C THR A 535 11.66 160.80 -86.97
N GLN A 536 12.05 161.62 -85.98
CA GLN A 536 12.86 161.16 -84.84
C GLN A 536 12.10 160.11 -84.00
N LEU A 537 10.80 160.28 -83.79
CA LEU A 537 9.97 159.31 -83.07
C LEU A 537 9.90 157.96 -83.78
N ILE A 538 9.75 157.94 -85.11
CA ILE A 538 9.79 156.72 -85.93
C ILE A 538 11.14 156.01 -85.76
N ASN A 539 12.26 156.74 -85.88
CA ASN A 539 13.60 156.15 -85.76
C ASN A 539 13.83 155.54 -84.37
N ASN A 540 13.43 156.24 -83.31
CA ASN A 540 13.51 155.71 -81.95
C ASN A 540 12.63 154.45 -81.78
N TYR A 541 11.44 154.45 -82.37
CA TYR A 541 10.53 153.32 -82.31
C TYR A 541 11.06 152.09 -83.08
N GLN A 542 11.72 152.28 -84.21
CA GLN A 542 12.34 151.18 -84.97
C GLN A 542 13.43 150.45 -84.16
N ALA A 543 14.24 151.20 -83.41
CA ALA A 543 15.23 150.60 -82.49
C ALA A 543 14.53 149.77 -81.39
N PHE A 544 13.44 150.29 -80.82
CA PHE A 544 12.66 149.58 -79.81
C PHE A 544 11.97 148.32 -80.37
N HIS A 545 11.37 148.39 -81.55
CA HIS A 545 10.77 147.25 -82.24
C HIS A 545 11.79 146.15 -82.54
N THR A 546 12.98 146.52 -82.99
CA THR A 546 14.09 145.56 -83.21
C THR A 546 14.44 144.83 -81.90
N ALA A 547 14.55 145.56 -80.80
CA ALA A 547 14.81 144.96 -79.48
C ALA A 547 13.67 144.03 -79.01
N ILE A 548 12.40 144.33 -79.32
CA ILE A 548 11.26 143.43 -79.06
C ILE A 548 11.41 142.14 -79.86
N ASN A 549 11.75 142.19 -81.14
CA ASN A 549 11.90 140.98 -81.96
C ASN A 549 13.12 140.14 -81.56
N GLU A 550 14.22 140.77 -81.14
CA GLU A 550 15.36 140.07 -80.54
C GLU A 550 14.96 139.36 -79.23
N LEU A 551 14.15 140.02 -78.39
CA LEU A 551 13.61 139.41 -77.18
C LEU A 551 12.69 138.21 -77.48
N VAL A 552 11.77 138.35 -78.44
CA VAL A 552 10.87 137.26 -78.88
C VAL A 552 11.67 136.07 -79.40
N THR A 553 12.70 136.33 -80.21
CA THR A 553 13.58 135.28 -80.76
C THR A 553 14.40 134.61 -79.65
N GLY A 554 14.93 135.41 -78.71
CA GLY A 554 15.67 134.88 -77.56
C GLY A 554 14.80 134.01 -76.64
N ILE A 555 13.55 134.39 -76.45
CA ILE A 555 12.57 133.61 -75.68
C ILE A 555 12.17 132.32 -76.40
N ALA A 556 11.96 132.36 -77.72
CA ALA A 556 11.70 131.16 -78.52
C ALA A 556 12.86 130.16 -78.44
N GLY A 557 14.12 130.64 -78.53
CA GLY A 557 15.30 129.80 -78.37
C GLY A 557 15.40 129.13 -76.98
N LEU A 558 15.02 129.85 -75.91
CA LEU A 558 14.92 129.26 -74.57
C LEU A 558 13.81 128.21 -74.46
N SER A 559 12.70 128.38 -75.19
CA SER A 559 11.63 127.39 -75.27
C SER A 559 12.10 126.12 -75.99
N ASP A 560 12.87 126.24 -77.07
CA ASP A 560 13.46 125.08 -77.77
C ASP A 560 14.45 124.32 -76.88
N GLU A 561 15.22 125.03 -76.05
CA GLU A 561 16.11 124.42 -75.05
C GLU A 561 15.37 123.78 -73.86
N LEU A 562 14.11 124.12 -73.62
CA LEU A 562 13.29 123.55 -72.55
C LEU A 562 12.80 122.14 -72.88
N ALA A 563 12.55 121.82 -74.15
CA ALA A 563 11.99 120.52 -74.55
C ALA A 563 12.90 119.32 -74.20
N PRO A 564 14.23 119.34 -74.45
CA PRO A 564 15.12 118.28 -73.97
C PRO A 564 15.18 118.16 -72.44
N LEU A 565 15.00 119.27 -71.72
CA LEU A 565 14.95 119.26 -70.26
C LEU A 565 13.67 118.60 -69.76
N GLN A 566 12.51 118.89 -70.38
CA GLN A 566 11.23 118.26 -70.09
C GLN A 566 11.29 116.75 -70.33
N GLU A 567 11.77 116.33 -71.51
CA GLU A 567 11.94 114.90 -71.84
C GLU A 567 12.88 114.21 -70.84
N GLY A 568 13.98 114.86 -70.45
CA GLY A 568 14.90 114.34 -69.44
C GLY A 568 14.27 114.19 -68.05
N VAL A 569 13.44 115.15 -67.64
CA VAL A 569 12.72 115.10 -66.35
C VAL A 569 11.62 114.04 -66.37
N ASP A 570 10.91 113.88 -67.48
CA ASP A 570 9.89 112.84 -67.67
C ASP A 570 10.51 111.45 -67.57
N GLN A 571 11.58 111.19 -68.33
CA GLN A 571 12.30 109.92 -68.30
C GLN A 571 12.88 109.63 -66.92
N LEU A 572 13.42 110.64 -66.23
CA LEU A 572 13.93 110.46 -64.87
C LEU A 572 12.79 110.11 -63.89
N THR A 573 11.64 110.76 -64.02
CA THR A 573 10.46 110.50 -63.17
C THR A 573 9.91 109.10 -63.41
N GLU A 574 9.78 108.66 -64.66
CA GLU A 574 9.31 107.32 -65.01
C GLU A 574 10.26 106.22 -64.52
N ASN A 575 11.56 106.39 -64.76
CA ASN A 575 12.58 105.44 -64.28
C ASN A 575 12.60 105.39 -62.75
N TYR A 576 12.47 106.53 -62.08
CA TYR A 576 12.42 106.57 -60.63
C TYR A 576 11.13 105.98 -60.08
N SER A 577 9.99 106.12 -60.76
CA SER A 577 8.75 105.43 -60.38
C SER A 577 8.90 103.92 -60.42
N SER A 578 9.64 103.39 -61.41
CA SER A 578 9.96 101.96 -61.49
C SER A 578 10.90 101.53 -60.36
N LEU A 579 11.89 102.36 -60.02
CA LEU A 579 12.77 102.12 -58.87
C LEU A 579 11.99 102.12 -57.54
N ASP A 580 11.06 103.06 -57.35
CA ASP A 580 10.22 103.14 -56.15
C ASP A 580 9.37 101.89 -55.97
N GLN A 581 8.74 101.40 -57.05
CA GLN A 581 8.01 100.14 -57.02
C GLN A 581 8.94 98.97 -56.68
N GLY A 582 10.14 98.91 -57.27
CA GLY A 582 11.13 97.88 -56.97
C GLY A 582 11.59 97.91 -55.51
N VAL A 583 11.69 99.10 -54.90
CA VAL A 583 11.97 99.26 -53.47
C VAL A 583 10.81 98.71 -52.63
N GLN A 584 9.56 99.03 -52.97
CA GLN A 584 8.38 98.50 -52.28
C GLN A 584 8.34 96.96 -52.34
N ASP A 585 8.52 96.39 -53.54
CA ASP A 585 8.52 94.94 -53.75
C ASP A 585 9.65 94.24 -52.98
N TYR A 586 10.85 94.83 -52.98
CA TYR A 586 11.98 94.33 -52.19
C TYR A 586 11.66 94.30 -50.70
N THR A 587 11.09 95.38 -50.16
CA THR A 587 10.76 95.46 -48.73
C THR A 587 9.66 94.50 -48.31
N GLU A 588 8.66 94.28 -49.16
CA GLU A 588 7.65 93.24 -48.95
C GLU A 588 8.27 91.84 -48.99
N GLY A 589 9.22 91.59 -49.89
CA GLY A 589 9.99 90.35 -49.93
C GLY A 589 10.78 90.10 -48.63
N VAL A 590 11.38 91.14 -48.05
CA VAL A 590 12.05 91.06 -46.74
C VAL A 590 11.05 90.72 -45.62
N HIS A 591 9.90 91.38 -45.57
CA HIS A 591 8.83 91.09 -44.60
C HIS A 591 8.35 89.62 -44.70
N GLN A 592 8.15 89.11 -45.92
CA GLN A 592 7.73 87.73 -46.14
C GLN A 592 8.81 86.73 -45.70
N LEU A 593 10.08 87.01 -45.97
CA LEU A 593 11.20 86.18 -45.55
C LEU A 593 11.35 86.16 -44.02
N ALA A 594 11.23 87.32 -43.36
CA ALA A 594 11.24 87.42 -41.89
C ALA A 594 10.12 86.56 -41.27
N ASN A 595 8.91 86.67 -41.81
CA ASN A 595 7.78 85.83 -41.39
C ASN A 595 8.01 84.33 -41.63
N GLY A 596 8.65 83.97 -42.75
CA GLY A 596 9.05 82.60 -43.05
C GLY A 596 10.03 82.02 -42.03
N ILE A 597 11.09 82.78 -41.70
CA ILE A 597 12.08 82.38 -40.70
C ILE A 597 11.44 82.23 -39.32
N ASN A 598 10.55 83.15 -38.90
CA ASN A 598 9.84 83.03 -37.63
C ASN A 598 9.05 81.70 -37.50
N LYS A 599 8.42 81.24 -38.59
CA LYS A 599 7.75 79.93 -38.61
C LYS A 599 8.73 78.77 -38.47
N VAL A 600 9.88 78.84 -39.12
CA VAL A 600 10.93 77.81 -39.02
C VAL A 600 11.56 77.79 -37.63
N THR A 601 11.82 78.95 -37.02
CA THR A 601 12.27 79.06 -35.62
C THR A 601 11.26 78.42 -34.66
N ALA A 602 9.96 78.67 -34.84
CA ALA A 602 8.93 78.03 -34.02
C ALA A 602 8.90 76.49 -34.19
N ALA A 603 9.03 75.99 -35.43
CA ALA A 603 9.12 74.56 -35.70
C ALA A 603 10.39 73.92 -35.11
N SER A 604 11.53 74.62 -35.16
CA SER A 604 12.79 74.17 -34.54
C SER A 604 12.65 73.99 -33.02
N LYS A 605 11.93 74.90 -32.34
CA LYS A 605 11.64 74.77 -30.89
C LYS A 605 10.74 73.57 -30.57
N GLN A 606 9.79 73.25 -31.45
CA GLN A 606 8.97 72.05 -31.30
C GLN A 606 9.79 70.77 -31.49
N LEU A 607 10.70 70.77 -32.47
CA LEU A 607 11.62 69.67 -32.71
C LEU A 607 12.57 69.44 -31.51
N ASP A 608 13.10 70.52 -30.92
CA ASP A 608 13.91 70.49 -29.69
C ASP A 608 13.16 69.85 -28.50
N SER A 609 11.92 70.28 -28.28
CA SER A 609 11.06 69.71 -27.23
C SER A 609 10.77 68.22 -27.47
N GLY A 610 10.55 67.83 -28.73
CA GLY A 610 10.35 66.43 -29.13
C GLY A 610 11.60 65.57 -28.93
N SER A 611 12.77 66.11 -29.30
CA SER A 611 14.07 65.46 -29.10
C SER A 611 14.34 65.22 -27.61
N THR A 612 14.15 66.24 -26.78
CA THR A 612 14.26 66.13 -25.31
C THR A 612 13.33 65.06 -24.74
N SER A 613 12.09 65.00 -25.23
CA SER A 613 11.13 63.97 -24.78
C SER A 613 11.57 62.56 -25.17
N LEU A 614 12.18 62.41 -26.35
CA LEU A 614 12.69 61.13 -26.85
C LEU A 614 13.92 60.67 -26.06
N ILE A 615 14.82 61.59 -25.69
CA ILE A 615 15.96 61.33 -24.79
C ILE A 615 15.44 60.81 -23.44
N ASN A 616 14.53 61.56 -22.77
CA ASN A 616 13.96 61.15 -21.49
C ASN A 616 13.26 59.77 -21.57
N GLY A 617 12.50 59.54 -22.64
CA GLY A 617 11.80 58.27 -22.86
C GLY A 617 12.75 57.10 -23.03
N GLY A 618 13.91 57.33 -23.66
CA GLY A 618 14.89 56.28 -23.79
C GLY A 618 15.79 56.12 -22.55
N GLU A 619 16.08 57.15 -21.74
CA GLU A 619 16.69 56.91 -20.41
C GLU A 619 15.85 55.93 -19.57
N ALA A 620 14.51 56.02 -19.65
CA ALA A 620 13.62 55.04 -19.03
C ALA A 620 13.74 53.63 -19.66
N LEU A 621 13.92 53.54 -20.99
CA LEU A 621 14.17 52.28 -21.69
C LEU A 621 15.51 51.65 -21.28
N GLU A 622 16.58 52.44 -21.19
CA GLU A 622 17.90 51.98 -20.75
C GLU A 622 17.83 51.36 -19.35
N ASN A 623 17.17 52.06 -18.41
CA ASN A 623 16.93 51.55 -17.08
C ASN A 623 16.14 50.23 -17.08
N GLY A 624 15.11 50.12 -17.93
CA GLY A 624 14.34 48.88 -18.10
C GLY A 624 15.17 47.73 -18.68
N ILE A 625 16.06 48.01 -19.63
CA ILE A 625 16.98 47.02 -20.20
C ILE A 625 17.99 46.54 -19.15
N ASN A 626 18.54 47.45 -18.34
CA ASN A 626 19.43 47.09 -17.24
C ASN A 626 18.73 46.16 -16.23
N GLN A 627 17.49 46.49 -15.85
CA GLN A 627 16.67 45.62 -14.98
C GLN A 627 16.39 44.25 -15.60
N LEU A 628 16.09 44.20 -16.91
CA LEU A 628 15.90 42.93 -17.63
C LEU A 628 17.19 42.11 -17.62
N SER A 629 18.34 42.75 -17.84
CA SER A 629 19.64 42.09 -17.83
C SER A 629 19.98 41.52 -16.45
N ASP A 630 19.78 42.31 -15.38
CA ASP A 630 19.99 41.84 -14.00
C ASP A 630 19.07 40.67 -13.65
N GLY A 631 17.79 40.76 -14.04
CA GLY A 631 16.82 39.68 -13.86
C GLY A 631 17.17 38.41 -14.63
N ALA A 632 17.69 38.53 -15.86
CA ALA A 632 18.18 37.40 -16.65
C ALA A 632 19.36 36.72 -15.95
N THR A 633 20.33 37.48 -15.44
CA THR A 633 21.47 36.96 -14.68
C THR A 633 21.04 36.21 -13.41
N GLN A 634 20.08 36.77 -12.65
CA GLN A 634 19.54 36.12 -11.44
C GLN A 634 18.82 34.81 -11.79
N LEU A 635 18.04 34.81 -12.88
CA LEU A 635 17.33 33.62 -13.33
C LEU A 635 18.30 32.54 -13.82
N ASN A 636 19.40 32.93 -14.46
CA ASN A 636 20.48 32.04 -14.88
C ASN A 636 21.14 31.34 -13.68
N GLN A 637 21.51 32.12 -12.66
CA GLN A 637 22.03 31.58 -11.39
C GLN A 637 21.02 30.65 -10.69
N GLY A 638 19.73 30.99 -10.73
CA GLY A 638 18.67 30.15 -10.20
C GLY A 638 18.54 28.81 -10.93
N ALA A 639 18.68 28.81 -12.26
CA ALA A 639 18.66 27.61 -13.08
C ALA A 639 19.87 26.70 -12.82
N ASP A 640 21.06 27.29 -12.62
CA ASP A 640 22.27 26.55 -12.24
C ASP A 640 22.11 25.88 -10.87
N ASN A 641 21.61 26.63 -9.88
CA ASN A 641 21.33 26.08 -8.54
C ASN A 641 20.28 24.97 -8.57
N LEU A 642 19.24 25.10 -9.40
CA LEU A 642 18.23 24.07 -9.59
C LEU A 642 18.84 22.80 -10.19
N THR A 643 19.66 22.95 -11.22
CA THR A 643 20.36 21.82 -11.87
C THR A 643 21.24 21.07 -10.86
N GLN A 644 22.06 21.80 -10.08
CA GLN A 644 22.87 21.20 -9.02
C GLN A 644 22.02 20.45 -7.98
N GLY A 645 20.90 21.04 -7.55
CA GLY A 645 20.00 20.39 -6.59
C GLY A 645 19.33 19.12 -7.16
N ILE A 646 19.05 19.07 -8.46
CA ILE A 646 18.54 17.89 -9.15
C ILE A 646 19.61 16.80 -9.22
N ASP A 647 20.86 17.16 -9.53
CA ASP A 647 21.99 16.22 -9.54
C ASP A 647 22.21 15.57 -8.16
N ASP A 648 22.15 16.37 -7.10
CA ASP A 648 22.24 15.89 -5.72
C ASP A 648 21.09 14.93 -5.39
N ALA A 649 19.86 15.29 -5.77
CA ALA A 649 18.68 14.44 -5.57
C ALA A 649 18.75 13.14 -6.39
N HIS A 650 19.23 13.20 -7.64
CA HIS A 650 19.42 12.04 -8.50
C HIS A 650 20.47 11.09 -7.92
N THR A 651 21.60 11.63 -7.46
CA THR A 651 22.63 10.87 -6.74
C THR A 651 22.07 10.19 -5.49
N GLY A 652 21.32 10.93 -4.67
CA GLY A 652 20.65 10.38 -3.49
C GLY A 652 19.61 9.30 -3.86
N SER A 653 18.87 9.47 -4.95
CA SER A 653 17.91 8.48 -5.45
C SER A 653 18.59 7.19 -5.91
N LEU A 654 19.75 7.29 -6.56
CA LEU A 654 20.54 6.10 -6.94
C LEU A 654 21.03 5.33 -5.71
N ALA A 655 21.56 6.03 -4.70
CA ALA A 655 21.96 5.41 -3.43
C ALA A 655 20.76 4.74 -2.72
N PHE A 656 19.58 5.37 -2.77
CA PHE A 656 18.35 4.81 -2.21
C PHE A 656 17.87 3.56 -2.98
N ILE A 657 17.92 3.56 -4.32
CA ILE A 657 17.64 2.39 -5.15
C ILE A 657 18.56 1.23 -4.76
N GLU A 658 19.85 1.49 -4.59
CA GLU A 658 20.83 0.47 -4.20
C GLU A 658 20.54 -0.08 -2.80
N GLY A 659 20.24 0.78 -1.82
CA GLY A 659 19.83 0.36 -0.48
C GLY A 659 18.55 -0.50 -0.48
N ILE A 660 17.54 -0.13 -1.27
CA ILE A 660 16.34 -0.96 -1.43
C ILE A 660 16.66 -2.27 -2.14
N SER A 661 17.57 -2.30 -3.12
CA SER A 661 17.99 -3.53 -3.79
C SER A 661 18.61 -4.51 -2.80
N GLN A 662 19.50 -4.03 -1.93
CA GLN A 662 20.09 -4.82 -0.85
C GLN A 662 19.02 -5.34 0.12
N LEU A 663 18.08 -4.48 0.52
CA LEU A 663 16.96 -4.86 1.39
C LEU A 663 16.08 -5.93 0.73
N TYR A 664 15.72 -5.76 -0.55
CA TYR A 664 14.96 -6.73 -1.33
C TYR A 664 15.65 -8.10 -1.33
N ASN A 665 16.95 -8.14 -1.66
CA ASN A 665 17.74 -9.37 -1.65
C ASN A 665 17.78 -10.01 -0.25
N GLY A 666 17.94 -9.21 0.81
CA GLY A 666 17.90 -9.68 2.19
C GLY A 666 16.53 -10.28 2.57
N THR A 667 15.44 -9.68 2.09
CA THR A 667 14.09 -10.21 2.34
C THR A 667 13.82 -11.50 1.58
N VAL A 668 14.38 -11.66 0.38
CA VAL A 668 14.32 -12.93 -0.38
C VAL A 668 15.09 -14.02 0.36
N ALA A 669 16.26 -13.70 0.93
CA ALA A 669 17.00 -14.65 1.75
C ALA A 669 16.25 -15.04 3.03
N LEU A 670 15.59 -14.08 3.70
CA LEU A 670 14.73 -14.34 4.86
C LEU A 670 13.55 -15.25 4.50
N GLN A 671 12.89 -15.00 3.36
CA GLN A 671 11.80 -15.85 2.85
C GLN A 671 12.27 -17.30 2.70
N SER A 672 13.41 -17.49 2.04
CA SER A 672 13.98 -18.82 1.81
C SER A 672 14.28 -19.51 3.14
N GLY A 673 14.97 -18.83 4.06
CA GLY A 673 15.31 -19.40 5.36
C GLY A 673 14.09 -19.71 6.24
N ALA A 674 13.03 -18.89 6.17
CA ALA A 674 11.77 -19.16 6.86
C ALA A 674 11.06 -20.40 6.28
N GLN A 675 11.12 -20.58 4.96
CA GLN A 675 10.56 -21.74 4.29
C GLN A 675 11.36 -23.03 4.61
N ASP A 676 12.69 -22.96 4.63
CA ASP A 676 13.55 -24.06 5.04
C ASP A 676 13.29 -24.46 6.51
N LEU A 677 13.13 -23.47 7.40
CA LEU A 677 12.80 -23.71 8.80
C LEU A 677 11.42 -24.36 8.96
N PHE A 678 10.42 -23.89 8.22
CA PHE A 678 9.08 -24.50 8.23
C PHE A 678 9.14 -25.98 7.82
N ILE A 679 9.85 -26.31 6.74
CA ILE A 679 10.04 -27.70 6.29
C ILE A 679 10.71 -28.54 7.40
N GLY A 680 11.79 -28.04 8.00
CA GLY A 680 12.49 -28.77 9.06
C GLY A 680 11.66 -28.98 10.33
N VAL A 681 10.70 -28.09 10.62
CA VAL A 681 9.76 -28.27 11.74
C VAL A 681 8.65 -29.26 11.39
N ASP A 682 8.21 -29.29 10.13
CA ASP A 682 7.28 -30.31 9.64
C ASP A 682 7.90 -31.72 9.77
N ASP A 683 9.15 -31.88 9.33
CA ASP A 683 9.92 -33.12 9.49
C ASP A 683 10.07 -33.52 10.98
N LEU A 684 10.31 -32.54 11.86
CA LEU A 684 10.38 -32.78 13.31
C LEU A 684 9.02 -33.25 13.87
N SER A 685 7.92 -32.63 13.43
CA SER A 685 6.57 -33.01 13.86
C SER A 685 6.26 -34.45 13.46
N GLU A 686 6.60 -34.84 12.22
CA GLU A 686 6.43 -36.21 11.73
C GLU A 686 7.23 -37.22 12.58
N GLY A 687 8.50 -36.92 12.89
CA GLY A 687 9.31 -37.77 13.76
C GLY A 687 8.80 -37.86 15.21
N ILE A 688 8.17 -36.80 15.73
CA ILE A 688 7.53 -36.85 17.05
C ILE A 688 6.26 -37.70 17.02
N SER A 689 5.45 -37.61 15.96
CA SER A 689 4.27 -38.47 15.79
C SER A 689 4.66 -39.96 15.68
N GLU A 690 5.78 -40.28 15.04
CA GLU A 690 6.31 -41.65 15.07
C GLU A 690 6.71 -42.09 16.49
N ALA A 691 7.36 -41.21 17.25
CA ALA A 691 7.70 -41.49 18.64
C ALA A 691 6.45 -41.65 19.53
N GLU A 692 5.40 -40.87 19.28
CA GLU A 692 4.12 -40.94 19.99
C GLU A 692 3.49 -42.32 19.77
N ALA A 693 3.42 -42.77 18.52
CA ALA A 693 2.93 -44.09 18.16
C ALA A 693 3.73 -45.20 18.88
N GLY A 694 5.07 -45.13 18.83
CA GLY A 694 5.92 -46.10 19.52
C GLY A 694 5.79 -46.08 21.04
N SER A 695 5.57 -44.92 21.65
CA SER A 695 5.31 -44.80 23.10
C SER A 695 3.95 -45.35 23.50
N THR A 696 2.94 -45.17 22.64
CA THR A 696 1.61 -45.76 22.82
C THR A 696 1.70 -47.29 22.76
N ASP A 697 2.45 -47.83 21.79
CA ASP A 697 2.70 -49.27 21.69
C ASP A 697 3.41 -49.82 22.94
N LEU A 698 4.44 -49.11 23.43
CA LEU A 698 5.12 -49.46 24.67
C LEU A 698 4.16 -49.43 25.87
N SER A 699 3.30 -48.41 25.95
CA SER A 699 2.32 -48.27 27.02
C SER A 699 1.28 -49.38 27.00
N ASN A 700 0.79 -49.76 25.82
CA ASN A 700 -0.12 -50.88 25.67
C ASN A 700 0.54 -52.20 26.11
N GLY A 701 1.77 -52.47 25.65
CA GLY A 701 2.50 -53.68 26.05
C GLY A 701 2.84 -53.72 27.54
N ALA A 702 3.12 -52.57 28.15
CA ALA A 702 3.36 -52.48 29.59
C ALA A 702 2.07 -52.66 30.41
N ASN A 703 0.92 -52.15 29.93
CA ASN A 703 -0.39 -52.46 30.50
C ASN A 703 -0.68 -53.96 30.43
N GLU A 704 -0.52 -54.59 29.27
CA GLU A 704 -0.72 -56.04 29.10
C GLU A 704 0.18 -56.86 30.04
N LEU A 705 1.45 -56.46 30.20
CA LEU A 705 2.35 -57.11 31.14
C LEU A 705 1.89 -56.95 32.59
N ALA A 706 1.49 -55.73 32.99
CA ALA A 706 1.00 -55.45 34.34
C ALA A 706 -0.29 -56.22 34.65
N GLU A 707 -1.23 -56.27 33.70
CA GLU A 707 -2.45 -57.08 33.83
C GLU A 707 -2.13 -58.56 33.98
N GLY A 708 -1.24 -59.10 33.15
CA GLY A 708 -0.83 -60.51 33.20
C GLY A 708 -0.09 -60.89 34.49
N THR A 709 0.76 -60.00 35.02
CA THR A 709 1.45 -60.25 36.30
C THR A 709 0.50 -60.15 37.49
N SER A 710 -0.49 -59.26 37.43
CA SER A 710 -1.54 -59.16 38.46
C SER A 710 -2.45 -60.39 38.43
N GLU A 711 -2.80 -60.89 37.26
CA GLU A 711 -3.52 -62.16 37.10
C GLU A 711 -2.71 -63.33 37.70
N LEU A 712 -1.42 -63.44 37.35
CA LEU A 712 -0.53 -64.47 37.89
C LEU A 712 -0.41 -64.39 39.42
N GLN A 713 -0.29 -63.18 39.98
CA GLN A 713 -0.27 -62.97 41.43
C GLN A 713 -1.56 -63.46 42.09
N ASN A 714 -2.72 -63.14 41.52
CA ASN A 714 -4.01 -63.57 42.06
C ASN A 714 -4.20 -65.09 42.00
N GLU A 715 -3.84 -65.75 40.90
CA GLU A 715 -3.99 -67.20 40.74
C GLU A 715 -3.05 -68.02 41.64
N THR A 716 -1.89 -67.44 42.00
CA THR A 716 -0.90 -68.10 42.86
C THR A 716 -1.08 -67.80 44.34
N ALA A 717 -1.99 -66.90 44.70
CA ALA A 717 -2.23 -66.52 46.09
C ALA A 717 -2.75 -67.70 46.94
N GLY A 718 -2.12 -67.91 48.10
CA GLY A 718 -2.52 -68.93 49.07
C GLY A 718 -2.27 -70.38 48.62
N LEU A 719 -1.41 -70.60 47.62
CA LEU A 719 -0.92 -71.94 47.25
C LEU A 719 -0.23 -72.71 48.41
N PRO A 720 0.60 -72.06 49.27
CA PRO A 720 1.21 -72.75 50.41
C PRO A 720 0.16 -73.34 51.36
N ASP A 721 -0.86 -72.56 51.71
CA ASP A 721 -1.93 -72.98 52.64
C ASP A 721 -2.76 -74.14 52.07
N LYS A 722 -3.20 -74.04 50.80
CA LYS A 722 -3.97 -75.10 50.13
C LYS A 722 -3.21 -76.43 50.01
N THR A 723 -1.88 -76.38 49.98
CA THR A 723 -1.05 -77.59 49.86
C THR A 723 -0.94 -78.31 51.20
N LYS A 724 -0.91 -77.56 52.30
CA LYS A 724 -0.87 -78.12 53.66
C LYS A 724 -2.14 -78.91 53.97
N ASP A 725 -3.32 -78.35 53.71
CA ASP A 725 -4.61 -78.96 54.08
C ASP A 725 -4.80 -80.36 53.48
N LYS A 726 -4.37 -80.58 52.22
CA LYS A 726 -4.54 -81.88 51.54
C LYS A 726 -3.66 -83.01 52.08
N ILE A 727 -2.55 -82.69 52.73
CA ILE A 727 -1.64 -83.72 53.27
C ILE A 727 -2.16 -84.22 54.61
N ASP A 728 -2.77 -83.35 55.41
CA ASP A 728 -3.36 -83.69 56.70
C ASP A 728 -4.54 -84.69 56.50
N ASP A 729 -5.40 -84.50 55.49
CA ASP A 729 -6.54 -85.40 55.20
C ASP A 729 -6.13 -86.86 54.87
N ALA A 730 -4.96 -87.08 54.25
CA ALA A 730 -4.56 -88.41 53.77
C ALA A 730 -4.02 -89.35 54.85
N ILE A 731 -3.65 -88.82 56.02
CA ILE A 731 -3.07 -89.61 57.13
C ILE A 731 -4.15 -90.31 57.96
N GLU A 732 -5.35 -89.72 58.05
CA GLU A 732 -6.46 -90.20 58.88
C GLU A 732 -7.12 -91.49 58.34
N GLU A 733 -7.19 -91.65 57.00
CA GLU A 733 -7.83 -92.80 56.34
C GLU A 733 -7.08 -94.14 56.53
N PHE A 734 -5.79 -94.12 56.81
CA PHE A 734 -4.93 -95.31 56.78
C PHE A 734 -4.75 -96.03 58.13
N SER A 735 -5.15 -95.42 59.26
CA SER A 735 -4.84 -95.91 60.61
C SER A 735 -5.89 -96.88 61.19
N ASN A 736 -7.11 -96.90 60.63
CA ASN A 736 -8.25 -97.72 61.07
C ASN A 736 -8.55 -97.63 62.58
N SER A 737 -8.34 -96.46 63.19
CA SER A 737 -8.41 -96.25 64.64
C SER A 737 -9.82 -96.30 65.23
N ASP A 738 -10.85 -96.29 64.39
CA ASP A 738 -12.24 -96.00 64.79
C ASP A 738 -13.19 -97.22 64.65
N TYR A 739 -12.66 -98.44 64.45
CA TYR A 739 -13.47 -99.65 64.24
C TYR A 739 -13.95 -100.32 65.55
N GLU A 740 -15.26 -100.65 65.65
CA GLU A 740 -15.89 -101.36 66.77
C GLU A 740 -16.43 -102.75 66.33
N VAL A 741 -16.07 -103.82 67.05
CA VAL A 741 -16.43 -105.20 66.72
C VAL A 741 -17.94 -105.46 66.87
N GLN A 742 -18.56 -106.11 65.89
CA GLN A 742 -19.98 -106.48 65.87
C GLN A 742 -20.19 -108.00 65.99
N SER A 743 -21.32 -108.44 66.56
CA SER A 743 -21.71 -109.86 66.61
C SER A 743 -21.88 -110.49 65.23
N TYR A 744 -21.35 -111.69 65.03
CA TYR A 744 -21.58 -112.45 63.80
C TYR A 744 -23.01 -112.96 63.71
N MET A 745 -23.58 -113.45 64.83
CA MET A 745 -24.89 -114.11 64.82
C MET A 745 -26.07 -113.16 64.60
N ASP A 746 -26.07 -112.00 65.26
CA ASP A 746 -27.15 -111.01 65.17
C ASP A 746 -26.68 -109.68 65.76
N ASP A 747 -26.92 -108.57 65.06
CA ASP A 747 -26.45 -107.23 65.47
C ASP A 747 -27.09 -106.76 66.79
N ARG A 748 -28.18 -107.43 67.22
CA ARG A 748 -28.79 -107.18 68.54
C ARG A 748 -27.93 -107.67 69.71
N ASN A 749 -26.90 -108.49 69.48
CA ASN A 749 -25.90 -108.78 70.49
C ASN A 749 -24.87 -107.65 70.47
N ASP A 750 -25.11 -106.61 71.26
CA ASP A 750 -24.33 -105.38 71.31
C ASP A 750 -23.19 -105.42 72.34
N HIS A 751 -22.96 -106.56 73.01
CA HIS A 751 -21.91 -106.77 74.02
C HIS A 751 -20.93 -107.87 73.58
N VAL A 752 -20.47 -107.78 72.33
CA VAL A 752 -19.51 -108.72 71.76
C VAL A 752 -18.11 -108.11 71.81
N ASP A 753 -17.32 -108.56 72.77
CA ASP A 753 -15.95 -108.08 72.95
C ASP A 753 -15.03 -108.60 71.85
N ASN A 754 -15.34 -109.77 71.31
CA ASN A 754 -14.54 -110.41 70.28
C ASN A 754 -15.38 -111.41 69.47
N VAL A 755 -15.28 -111.31 68.15
CA VAL A 755 -15.66 -112.39 67.24
C VAL A 755 -14.39 -113.02 66.71
N GLN A 756 -14.29 -114.33 66.80
CA GLN A 756 -13.16 -115.06 66.21
C GLN A 756 -13.68 -116.15 65.29
N PHE A 757 -13.19 -116.16 64.07
CA PHE A 757 -13.47 -117.24 63.13
C PHE A 757 -12.41 -118.31 63.28
N VAL A 758 -12.83 -119.57 63.45
CA VAL A 758 -11.94 -120.74 63.50
C VAL A 758 -12.44 -121.75 62.48
N ILE A 759 -11.70 -121.91 61.39
CA ILE A 759 -12.12 -122.70 60.23
C ILE A 759 -11.14 -123.87 60.05
N GLN A 760 -11.67 -125.10 60.00
CA GLN A 760 -10.89 -126.34 59.93
C GLN A 760 -11.35 -127.27 58.79
N TYR A 761 -10.55 -128.29 58.48
CA TYR A 761 -10.82 -129.29 57.43
C TYR A 761 -11.16 -130.69 57.99
N ARG A 762 -12.03 -131.50 57.31
CA ARG A 762 -12.34 -132.93 57.64
C ARG A 762 -12.93 -133.77 56.46
N ALA A 763 -12.56 -135.07 56.29
CA ALA A 763 -13.06 -136.00 55.23
C ALA A 763 -14.07 -137.10 55.70
N GLN A 764 -15.00 -137.60 54.84
CA GLN A 764 -15.91 -138.77 55.09
C GLN A 764 -16.36 -139.62 53.84
N GLU A 765 -16.75 -140.89 54.08
CA GLU A 765 -17.01 -142.05 53.16
C GLU A 765 -18.36 -142.08 52.36
N GLU A 766 -18.39 -142.85 51.25
CA GLU A 766 -19.35 -142.98 50.10
C GLU A 766 -20.84 -143.36 50.34
N ASP A 767 -21.75 -142.97 49.41
CA ASP A 767 -22.77 -143.88 48.82
C ASP A 767 -23.39 -143.34 47.50
N THR A 768 -23.69 -144.26 46.57
CA THR A 768 -24.11 -144.09 45.16
C THR A 768 -25.63 -144.09 44.92
N GLU A 769 -26.13 -143.35 43.91
CA GLU A 769 -27.27 -143.67 42.99
C GLU A 769 -27.62 -142.41 42.15
N ASP A 770 -27.28 -142.29 40.87
CA ASP A 770 -27.88 -142.82 39.62
C ASP A 770 -29.09 -142.02 39.06
N GLN A 771 -29.13 -141.90 37.71
CA GLN A 771 -30.22 -141.38 36.83
C GLN A 771 -30.26 -139.85 36.56
N THR A 772 -29.62 -139.30 35.52
CA THR A 772 -29.98 -139.25 34.06
C THR A 772 -30.86 -138.06 33.59
N THR A 773 -30.23 -137.20 32.77
CA THR A 773 -30.66 -136.60 31.47
C THR A 773 -31.98 -135.82 31.33
N ASP A 774 -31.90 -134.54 30.92
CA ASP A 774 -32.23 -134.12 29.53
C ASP A 774 -31.68 -132.71 29.20
N ASN A 775 -31.57 -132.42 27.91
CA ASN A 775 -30.71 -131.49 27.21
C ASN A 775 -31.49 -130.31 26.59
N SER A 776 -30.78 -129.23 26.25
CA SER A 776 -31.09 -128.21 25.21
C SER A 776 -32.28 -127.25 25.46
N SER A 777 -32.30 -125.98 25.05
CA SER A 777 -31.38 -125.05 24.35
C SER A 777 -32.12 -123.71 24.18
N GLU A 778 -31.39 -122.58 24.18
CA GLU A 778 -31.52 -121.40 23.29
C GLU A 778 -32.91 -120.76 23.04
N GLU A 779 -33.15 -119.46 22.88
CA GLU A 779 -32.46 -118.17 22.97
C GLU A 779 -33.54 -117.14 22.49
N HIS A 780 -33.27 -115.83 22.60
CA HIS A 780 -33.76 -114.75 21.71
C HIS A 780 -35.08 -113.97 21.93
N VAL A 781 -34.87 -112.63 21.96
CA VAL A 781 -35.56 -111.47 21.34
C VAL A 781 -36.89 -111.71 20.59
N SER A 782 -37.92 -110.91 20.89
CA SER A 782 -39.27 -111.00 20.29
C SER A 782 -39.44 -110.40 18.87
N LEU A 783 -40.52 -110.82 18.21
CA LEU A 783 -40.78 -110.84 16.76
C LEU A 783 -40.92 -109.47 16.05
N TRP A 784 -41.32 -108.39 16.73
CA TRP A 784 -41.63 -107.10 16.05
C TRP A 784 -40.44 -106.16 15.92
N GLN A 785 -39.44 -106.25 16.82
CA GLN A 785 -38.23 -105.42 16.75
C GLN A 785 -37.20 -105.95 15.73
N LYS A 786 -37.20 -107.27 15.44
CA LYS A 786 -36.49 -107.84 14.28
C LYS A 786 -37.14 -107.42 12.93
N LEU A 787 -38.40 -106.97 12.90
CA LEU A 787 -39.15 -106.69 11.66
C LEU A 787 -38.85 -105.31 11.04
N LEU A 788 -38.45 -104.31 11.83
CA LEU A 788 -38.10 -102.98 11.31
C LEU A 788 -36.63 -102.84 10.90
N ASN A 789 -35.73 -103.65 11.47
CA ASN A 789 -34.31 -103.73 11.07
C ASN A 789 -34.06 -104.57 9.79
N LEU A 790 -35.10 -104.83 8.99
CA LEU A 790 -35.01 -105.59 7.72
C LEU A 790 -35.32 -104.72 6.47
N PHE A 791 -35.39 -103.39 6.63
CA PHE A 791 -35.54 -102.45 5.51
C PHE A 791 -34.47 -101.32 5.44
N THR A 792 -33.36 -101.44 6.18
CA THR A 792 -32.06 -100.79 5.89
C THR A 792 -30.92 -101.63 6.42
#